data_AF-A0A2P4YIX3-F1
#
_entry.id   AF-A0A2P4YIX3-F1
#
_cell.length_a   1.000
_cell.length_b   1.000
_cell.length_c   1.000
_cell.angle_alpha   90.00
_cell.angle_beta   90.00
_cell.angle_gamma   90.00
#
_symmetry.space_group_name_H-M   'P 1'
#
loop_
_entity.id
_entity.type
_entity.pdbx_description
1 polymer ?
#
loop_
_entity_poly.entity_id
_entity_poly.type
_entity_poly.pdbx_seq_one_letter_code
_entity_poly.pdbx_strand_id
1 'polypeptide(L)'
;MRKSGWELDPEKFPPDQSYPGLYDGPHGPSEEVLKSADTPLDLFLFFMPRDLWRKIAEESTNYHEQHLVERVDRMYRMQKVPDKKSKEQFMEREAKHEDIKPHEIVILLGLLIARMINPQRRHFYDHWATTSVGAVAGGTFGRFLKRNRFMHIMANLHFTNNADAQAGTDRAWKVRSVVDALQTSFIAGYTTPPVISFDEATIPLHNQHNPTRQYVASNPYKWGSKLFMTCCAETPYCLRIELYCGKKQHAREVGNVPQALLSIDQNTGPAAVMRNLEAVLPPQKDSVFYLIVTDRFYTSVQLAYQLLKRQVYCVGTIQDDRLGVCDAIVEKNRSRPKSIAHGTTRMSVAKNCSLMTCLVWWDRRPVLLLGTGGSRAIQSCMRWTPGSVRVERPCPSMIRDYHRWMGGVDVHDQLRLQRYSLQQQTKCKKYYKAIFLGLVDVAVVNAYIVFREARKKRGGKPVTHAEFLTQLQAQMLELTEEDFAERQPQMDTSGVVPRSLPSDHVPRENPDYQIVNGQRKRRQRQCKVCSIRKRHIGERRAIKFYCPGCSSSDKARSKLLTLCNKVWPHYKNNTFTCHQIWHFQWKNGAERPRPRCGRDIQNREAGGSTGKWKSHRRGRGDTEDEDASETTASDGRDAAEVVALAAEAEQEIADEEDQ
;
A
#
# COMPACT_ATOMS: atom_id res chain seq x y z
N MET A 1 -26.49 23.11 24.67
CA MET A 1 -26.07 24.39 25.28
C MET A 1 -26.58 25.56 24.42
N ARG A 2 -27.78 26.12 24.65
CA ARG A 2 -28.33 27.16 23.74
C ARG A 2 -28.30 28.61 24.24
N LYS A 3 -28.06 28.93 25.53
CA LYS A 3 -27.82 30.32 25.99
C LYS A 3 -26.91 30.51 27.22
N SER A 4 -26.77 29.52 28.11
CA SER A 4 -26.10 29.68 29.43
C SER A 4 -25.08 28.60 29.79
N GLY A 5 -24.65 27.77 28.83
CA GLY A 5 -23.86 26.56 29.08
C GLY A 5 -22.37 26.77 29.36
N TRP A 6 -21.88 28.01 29.27
CA TRP A 6 -20.48 28.36 29.43
C TRP A 6 -20.31 29.32 30.60
N GLU A 7 -19.27 29.11 31.41
CA GLU A 7 -18.78 30.05 32.42
C GLU A 7 -17.75 30.98 31.77
N LEU A 8 -17.88 32.27 32.00
CA LEU A 8 -17.05 33.33 31.41
C LEU A 8 -16.18 34.04 32.45
N ASP A 9 -16.54 33.89 33.73
CA ASP A 9 -15.86 34.48 34.86
C ASP A 9 -14.59 33.67 35.20
N PRO A 10 -13.39 34.21 34.99
CA PRO A 10 -12.15 33.48 35.23
C PRO A 10 -11.96 33.05 36.69
N GLU A 11 -12.57 33.77 37.65
CA GLU A 11 -12.50 33.43 39.08
C GLU A 11 -13.30 32.15 39.41
N LYS A 12 -14.26 31.79 38.55
CA LYS A 12 -15.09 30.58 38.68
C LYS A 12 -14.57 29.41 37.85
N PHE A 13 -13.44 29.58 37.15
CA PHE A 13 -12.87 28.49 36.40
C PHE A 13 -12.36 27.40 37.34
N PRO A 14 -12.54 26.11 36.99
CA PRO A 14 -11.95 25.02 37.77
C PRO A 14 -10.41 25.16 37.80
N PRO A 15 -9.71 24.51 38.74
CA PRO A 15 -8.25 24.56 38.81
C PRO A 15 -7.58 24.23 37.48
N ASP A 16 -6.49 24.93 37.16
CA ASP A 16 -5.78 24.73 35.90
C ASP A 16 -4.92 23.48 35.91
N GLN A 17 -5.00 22.71 34.83
CA GLN A 17 -4.26 21.47 34.61
C GLN A 17 -3.85 21.39 33.14
N SER A 18 -2.76 20.68 32.86
CA SER A 18 -2.29 20.43 31.49
C SER A 18 -2.35 18.93 31.22
N TYR A 19 -3.36 18.53 30.47
CA TYR A 19 -3.61 17.18 29.97
C TYR A 19 -3.38 16.08 31.03
N PRO A 20 -4.16 16.08 32.13
CA PRO A 20 -3.96 15.11 33.21
C PRO A 20 -4.14 13.67 32.71
N GLY A 21 -3.18 12.80 33.03
CA GLY A 21 -3.20 11.41 32.56
C GLY A 21 -2.85 11.25 31.07
N LEU A 22 -2.30 12.27 30.40
CA LEU A 22 -1.76 12.12 29.05
C LEU A 22 -0.68 11.03 29.04
N TYR A 23 -0.77 10.13 28.05
CA TYR A 23 0.15 9.02 27.89
C TYR A 23 1.62 9.49 27.91
N ASP A 24 2.42 8.87 28.77
CA ASP A 24 3.85 9.16 28.96
C ASP A 24 4.73 7.92 28.71
N GLY A 25 4.11 6.81 28.28
CA GLY A 25 4.80 5.57 28.00
C GLY A 25 5.65 5.60 26.72
N PRO A 26 6.36 4.49 26.44
CA PRO A 26 7.19 4.38 25.25
C PRO A 26 6.36 4.52 23.98
N HIS A 27 6.88 5.28 23.03
CA HIS A 27 6.31 5.48 21.70
C HIS A 27 7.44 5.68 20.67
N GLY A 28 7.10 5.66 19.38
CA GLY A 28 8.10 5.73 18.32
C GLY A 28 8.06 4.51 17.38
N PRO A 29 9.08 4.34 16.53
CA PRO A 29 9.20 3.13 15.71
C PRO A 29 9.18 1.87 16.58
N SER A 30 8.39 0.88 16.18
CA SER A 30 8.26 -0.39 16.88
C SER A 30 9.56 -1.21 16.86
N GLU A 31 9.73 -2.14 17.79
CA GLU A 31 10.89 -3.03 17.80
C GLU A 31 11.00 -3.87 16.51
N GLU A 32 9.85 -4.23 15.93
CA GLU A 32 9.80 -5.00 14.69
C GLU A 32 10.38 -4.22 13.51
N VAL A 33 9.94 -2.98 13.28
CA VAL A 33 10.47 -2.18 12.17
C VAL A 33 11.92 -1.76 12.40
N LEU A 34 12.34 -1.61 13.66
CA LEU A 34 13.72 -1.25 14.00
C LEU A 34 14.72 -2.35 13.62
N LYS A 35 14.28 -3.62 13.52
CA LYS A 35 15.11 -4.72 12.99
C LYS A 35 15.40 -4.56 11.50
N SER A 36 14.52 -3.87 10.77
CA SER A 36 14.68 -3.56 9.36
C SER A 36 15.36 -2.19 9.12
N ALA A 37 15.68 -1.43 10.17
CA ALA A 37 16.16 -0.06 10.04
C ALA A 37 17.65 0.08 9.64
N ASP A 38 18.34 -1.03 9.40
CA ASP A 38 19.73 -1.03 8.95
C ASP A 38 19.87 -0.59 7.50
N THR A 39 18.89 -0.92 6.64
CA THR A 39 18.89 -0.52 5.23
C THR A 39 17.59 0.19 4.84
N PRO A 40 17.66 1.20 3.94
CA PRO A 40 16.45 1.80 3.36
C PRO A 40 15.53 0.80 2.68
N LEU A 41 16.09 -0.19 1.96
CA LEU A 41 15.31 -1.21 1.26
C LEU A 41 14.52 -2.11 2.22
N ASP A 42 15.12 -2.55 3.33
CA ASP A 42 14.41 -3.40 4.30
C ASP A 42 13.27 -2.64 4.98
N LEU A 43 13.43 -1.34 5.25
CA LEU A 43 12.32 -0.48 5.71
C LEU A 43 11.24 -0.33 4.64
N PHE A 44 11.62 -0.11 3.39
CA PHE A 44 10.65 -0.03 2.29
C PHE A 44 9.86 -1.34 2.15
N LEU A 45 10.54 -2.48 2.24
CA LEU A 45 9.93 -3.81 2.17
C LEU A 45 9.22 -4.21 3.46
N PHE A 46 9.47 -3.57 4.59
CA PHE A 46 8.60 -3.68 5.77
C PHE A 46 7.25 -3.02 5.50
N PHE A 47 7.25 -1.80 4.95
CA PHE A 47 6.00 -1.08 4.67
C PHE A 47 5.24 -1.61 3.45
N MET A 48 5.96 -2.08 2.44
CA MET A 48 5.42 -2.69 1.23
C MET A 48 5.98 -4.11 1.09
N PRO A 49 5.39 -5.10 1.77
CA PRO A 49 5.94 -6.45 1.89
C PRO A 49 6.11 -7.17 0.55
N ARG A 50 7.04 -8.12 0.51
CA ARG A 50 7.33 -8.92 -0.70
C ARG A 50 6.08 -9.62 -1.26
N ASP A 51 5.16 -10.05 -0.40
CA ASP A 51 3.86 -10.61 -0.80
C ASP A 51 2.99 -9.64 -1.59
N LEU A 52 3.01 -8.34 -1.22
CA LEU A 52 2.30 -7.31 -1.98
C LEU A 52 2.86 -7.22 -3.40
N TRP A 53 4.18 -7.19 -3.55
CA TRP A 53 4.82 -7.12 -4.87
C TRP A 53 4.57 -8.36 -5.72
N ARG A 54 4.57 -9.55 -5.13
CA ARG A 54 4.17 -10.79 -5.82
C ARG A 54 2.75 -10.68 -6.35
N LYS A 55 1.81 -10.25 -5.51
CA LYS A 55 0.41 -10.04 -5.91
C LYS A 55 0.28 -8.99 -7.01
N ILE A 56 0.98 -7.87 -6.93
CA ILE A 56 0.95 -6.83 -7.98
C ILE A 56 1.49 -7.40 -9.30
N ALA A 57 2.55 -8.20 -9.26
CA ALA A 57 3.13 -8.84 -10.44
C ALA A 57 2.15 -9.82 -11.11
N GLU A 58 1.50 -10.67 -10.31
CA GLU A 58 0.45 -11.58 -10.76
C GLU A 58 -0.73 -10.83 -11.37
N GLU A 59 -1.26 -9.81 -10.67
CA GLU A 59 -2.40 -9.02 -11.17
C GLU A 59 -2.06 -8.20 -12.41
N SER A 60 -0.82 -7.74 -12.55
CA SER A 60 -0.35 -7.04 -13.75
C SER A 60 -0.24 -7.98 -14.95
N THR A 61 0.19 -9.23 -14.72
CA THR A 61 0.24 -10.28 -15.76
C THR A 61 -1.17 -10.70 -16.16
N ASN A 62 -2.06 -10.97 -15.20
CA ASN A 62 -3.47 -11.26 -15.46
C ASN A 62 -4.15 -10.11 -16.25
N TYR A 63 -3.86 -8.86 -15.89
CA TYR A 63 -4.38 -7.69 -16.60
C TYR A 63 -3.89 -7.62 -18.05
N HIS A 64 -2.63 -7.99 -18.30
CA HIS A 64 -2.08 -8.07 -19.65
C HIS A 64 -2.85 -9.11 -20.50
N GLU A 65 -3.01 -10.32 -19.98
CA GLU A 65 -3.69 -11.43 -20.66
C GLU A 65 -5.15 -11.11 -20.97
N GLN A 66 -5.89 -10.57 -19.99
CA GLN A 66 -7.31 -10.22 -20.14
C GLN A 66 -7.55 -9.20 -21.26
N HIS A 67 -6.62 -8.27 -21.47
CA HIS A 67 -6.73 -7.20 -22.47
C HIS A 67 -5.88 -7.45 -23.72
N LEU A 68 -5.33 -8.65 -23.90
CA LEU A 68 -4.43 -8.97 -25.00
C LEU A 68 -5.12 -8.79 -26.36
N VAL A 69 -6.32 -9.38 -26.53
CA VAL A 69 -7.08 -9.31 -27.79
C VAL A 69 -7.47 -7.87 -28.11
N GLU A 70 -8.08 -7.15 -27.16
CA GLU A 70 -8.48 -5.75 -27.34
C GLU A 70 -7.29 -4.83 -27.66
N ARG A 71 -6.12 -5.13 -27.11
CA ARG A 71 -4.89 -4.40 -27.40
C ARG A 71 -4.42 -4.66 -28.82
N VAL A 72 -4.37 -5.92 -29.24
CA VAL A 72 -4.01 -6.31 -30.61
C VAL A 72 -4.96 -5.66 -31.62
N ASP A 73 -6.27 -5.65 -31.35
CA ASP A 73 -7.27 -4.97 -32.18
C ASP A 73 -7.03 -3.46 -32.32
N ARG A 74 -6.61 -2.82 -31.23
CA ARG A 74 -6.27 -1.40 -31.25
C ARG A 74 -5.01 -1.14 -32.05
N MET A 75 -3.98 -1.96 -31.85
CA MET A 75 -2.69 -1.82 -32.52
C MET A 75 -2.83 -2.06 -34.03
N TYR A 76 -3.61 -3.06 -34.42
CA TYR A 76 -3.91 -3.35 -35.81
C TYR A 76 -4.65 -2.19 -36.50
N ARG A 77 -5.60 -1.54 -35.82
CA ARG A 77 -6.32 -0.36 -36.34
C ARG A 77 -5.48 0.91 -36.42
N MET A 78 -4.49 1.05 -35.54
CA MET A 78 -3.64 2.25 -35.44
C MET A 78 -2.34 2.15 -36.25
N GLN A 79 -2.19 1.15 -37.12
CA GLN A 79 -1.00 1.04 -37.95
C GLN A 79 -0.84 2.26 -38.86
N LYS A 80 0.38 2.82 -38.92
CA LYS A 80 0.71 3.94 -39.83
C LYS A 80 0.38 3.60 -41.29
N VAL A 81 0.66 2.35 -41.69
CA VAL A 81 0.34 1.82 -43.01
C VAL A 81 -0.73 0.74 -42.81
N PRO A 82 -1.95 0.94 -43.33
CA PRO A 82 -3.01 -0.06 -43.26
C PRO A 82 -2.50 -1.42 -43.77
N ASP A 83 -2.80 -2.48 -43.02
CA ASP A 83 -2.51 -3.88 -43.37
C ASP A 83 -1.02 -4.25 -43.56
N LYS A 84 -0.07 -3.40 -43.14
CA LYS A 84 1.37 -3.73 -43.17
C LYS A 84 1.71 -4.96 -42.34
N LYS A 85 1.06 -5.12 -41.18
CA LYS A 85 1.19 -6.28 -40.30
C LYS A 85 -0.19 -6.88 -40.04
N SER A 86 -0.28 -8.21 -40.09
CA SER A 86 -1.52 -8.92 -39.82
C SER A 86 -1.85 -8.94 -38.33
N LYS A 87 -3.11 -9.16 -37.98
CA LYS A 87 -3.56 -9.27 -36.59
C LYS A 87 -2.85 -10.42 -35.86
N GLU A 88 -2.59 -11.53 -36.56
CA GLU A 88 -1.85 -12.69 -36.05
C GLU A 88 -0.40 -12.33 -35.70
N GLN A 89 0.26 -11.49 -36.51
CA GLN A 89 1.62 -11.03 -36.24
C GLN A 89 1.68 -10.14 -34.98
N PHE A 90 0.69 -9.27 -34.77
CA PHE A 90 0.57 -8.51 -33.52
C PHE A 90 0.30 -9.43 -32.33
N MET A 91 -0.61 -10.39 -32.50
CA MET A 91 -0.94 -11.36 -31.45
C MET A 91 0.29 -12.17 -31.03
N GLU A 92 1.04 -12.71 -31.98
CA GLU A 92 2.25 -13.49 -31.71
C GLU A 92 3.30 -12.64 -30.99
N ARG A 93 3.45 -11.37 -31.38
CA ARG A 93 4.40 -10.45 -30.74
C ARG A 93 4.00 -10.09 -29.31
N GLU A 94 2.74 -9.71 -29.10
CA GLU A 94 2.26 -9.32 -27.78
C GLU A 94 2.19 -10.52 -26.83
N ALA A 95 1.83 -11.72 -27.31
CA ALA A 95 1.80 -12.94 -26.52
C ALA A 95 3.19 -13.50 -26.15
N LYS A 96 4.27 -13.03 -26.80
CA LYS A 96 5.66 -13.42 -26.48
C LYS A 96 6.20 -12.73 -25.22
N HIS A 97 5.51 -11.76 -24.66
CA HIS A 97 5.96 -11.10 -23.44
C HIS A 97 5.94 -12.07 -22.25
N GLU A 98 7.07 -12.17 -21.55
CA GLU A 98 7.16 -12.95 -20.31
C GLU A 98 6.32 -12.31 -19.19
N ASP A 99 5.89 -13.13 -18.24
CA ASP A 99 5.21 -12.71 -17.02
C ASP A 99 5.97 -11.59 -16.31
N ILE A 100 5.23 -10.62 -15.77
CA ILE A 100 5.81 -9.53 -14.99
C ILE A 100 6.26 -10.10 -13.65
N LYS A 101 7.52 -9.83 -13.26
CA LYS A 101 8.09 -10.32 -12.00
C LYS A 101 8.09 -9.22 -10.94
N PRO A 102 7.99 -9.58 -9.64
CA PRO A 102 7.91 -8.61 -8.54
C PRO A 102 9.15 -7.70 -8.43
N HIS A 103 10.36 -8.26 -8.58
CA HIS A 103 11.59 -7.47 -8.53
C HIS A 103 11.67 -6.44 -9.66
N GLU A 104 11.17 -6.75 -10.87
CA GLU A 104 11.17 -5.80 -11.98
C GLU A 104 10.32 -4.57 -11.70
N ILE A 105 9.20 -4.73 -10.99
CA ILE A 105 8.34 -3.60 -10.56
C ILE A 105 9.09 -2.73 -9.55
N VAL A 106 9.84 -3.34 -8.62
CA VAL A 106 10.61 -2.57 -7.63
C VAL A 106 11.83 -1.89 -8.27
N ILE A 107 12.53 -2.55 -9.20
CA ILE A 107 13.59 -1.94 -10.04
C ILE A 107 13.02 -0.74 -10.79
N LEU A 108 11.83 -0.87 -11.36
CA LEU A 108 11.15 0.22 -12.06
C LEU A 108 10.93 1.43 -11.14
N LEU A 109 10.49 1.21 -9.90
CA LEU A 109 10.37 2.28 -8.90
C LEU A 109 11.74 2.87 -8.56
N GLY A 110 12.79 2.05 -8.43
CA GLY A 110 14.17 2.50 -8.27
C GLY A 110 14.61 3.45 -9.38
N LEU A 111 14.31 3.14 -10.64
CA LEU A 111 14.59 4.01 -11.79
C LEU A 111 13.82 5.34 -11.71
N LEU A 112 12.56 5.31 -11.27
CA LEU A 112 11.78 6.54 -11.05
C LEU A 112 12.35 7.37 -9.89
N ILE A 113 12.85 6.75 -8.81
CA ILE A 113 13.55 7.45 -7.72
C ILE A 113 14.85 8.06 -8.24
N ALA A 114 15.62 7.35 -9.06
CA ALA A 114 16.84 7.88 -9.67
C ALA A 114 16.56 9.14 -10.52
N ARG A 115 15.49 9.10 -11.33
CA ARG A 115 15.00 10.27 -12.09
C ARG A 115 14.58 11.41 -11.16
N MET A 116 13.92 11.10 -10.05
CA MET A 116 13.47 12.09 -9.08
C MET A 116 14.64 12.85 -8.42
N ILE A 117 15.74 12.14 -8.13
CA ILE A 117 16.96 12.74 -7.56
C ILE A 117 17.72 13.53 -8.62
N ASN A 118 17.83 13.01 -9.85
CA ASN A 118 18.53 13.65 -10.95
C ASN A 118 17.61 13.81 -12.19
N PRO A 119 16.70 14.81 -12.16
CA PRO A 119 15.72 14.98 -13.22
C PRO A 119 16.38 15.49 -14.51
N GLN A 120 16.06 14.84 -15.63
CA GLN A 120 16.41 15.37 -16.94
C GLN A 120 15.26 16.21 -17.51
N ARG A 121 15.61 17.34 -18.14
CA ARG A 121 14.65 18.22 -18.83
C ARG A 121 14.30 17.76 -20.25
N ARG A 122 15.05 16.80 -20.80
CA ARG A 122 14.81 16.22 -22.13
C ARG A 122 13.70 15.17 -22.11
N HIS A 123 13.53 14.44 -23.21
CA HIS A 123 12.50 13.41 -23.33
C HIS A 123 12.64 12.33 -22.25
N PHE A 124 11.54 11.73 -21.81
CA PHE A 124 11.59 10.73 -20.73
C PHE A 124 12.46 9.53 -21.10
N TYR A 125 12.45 9.11 -22.37
CA TYR A 125 13.19 7.94 -22.83
C TYR A 125 14.69 8.17 -23.05
N ASP A 126 15.19 9.40 -22.95
CA ASP A 126 16.63 9.68 -23.02
C ASP A 126 17.42 9.01 -21.88
N HIS A 127 16.74 8.57 -20.82
CA HIS A 127 17.38 7.73 -19.79
C HIS A 127 17.84 6.36 -20.33
N TRP A 128 17.40 5.96 -21.53
CA TRP A 128 17.84 4.78 -22.26
C TRP A 128 18.74 5.10 -23.46
N ALA A 129 19.09 6.36 -23.70
CA ALA A 129 20.01 6.72 -24.78
C ALA A 129 21.35 5.98 -24.62
N THR A 130 21.85 5.37 -25.68
CA THR A 130 23.09 4.58 -25.64
C THR A 130 24.34 5.43 -25.90
N THR A 131 24.17 6.63 -26.44
CA THR A 131 25.25 7.54 -26.83
C THR A 131 25.22 8.82 -26.00
N SER A 132 26.41 9.40 -25.79
CA SER A 132 26.58 10.75 -25.25
C SER A 132 26.65 11.76 -26.38
N VAL A 133 26.15 12.98 -26.14
CA VAL A 133 26.26 14.11 -27.07
C VAL A 133 27.00 15.25 -26.37
N GLY A 134 28.28 15.44 -26.69
CA GLY A 134 29.15 16.38 -25.97
C GLY A 134 29.21 16.06 -24.47
N ALA A 135 28.93 17.05 -23.61
CA ALA A 135 28.89 16.88 -22.15
C ALA A 135 27.59 16.22 -21.63
N VAL A 136 26.61 15.95 -22.52
CA VAL A 136 25.39 15.26 -22.16
C VAL A 136 25.66 13.76 -22.14
N ALA A 137 25.69 13.18 -20.94
CA ALA A 137 25.92 11.75 -20.76
C ALA A 137 24.81 10.90 -21.40
N GLY A 138 25.19 9.69 -21.82
CA GLY A 138 24.23 8.65 -22.20
C GLY A 138 23.37 8.21 -21.02
N GLY A 139 22.25 7.57 -21.34
CA GLY A 139 21.32 7.01 -20.38
C GLY A 139 21.87 5.79 -19.65
N THR A 140 21.47 5.62 -18.39
CA THR A 140 21.92 4.50 -17.54
C THR A 140 20.83 3.46 -17.30
N PHE A 141 19.57 3.74 -17.63
CA PHE A 141 18.45 2.88 -17.24
C PHE A 141 18.47 1.54 -17.97
N GLY A 142 18.96 1.51 -19.21
CA GLY A 142 19.08 0.30 -20.02
C GLY A 142 20.04 -0.77 -19.47
N ARG A 143 20.84 -0.43 -18.44
CA ARG A 143 21.68 -1.36 -17.69
C ARG A 143 20.87 -2.21 -16.70
N PHE A 144 19.77 -1.66 -16.18
CA PHE A 144 18.95 -2.28 -15.14
C PHE A 144 17.64 -2.85 -15.70
N LEU A 145 16.98 -2.12 -16.61
CA LEU A 145 15.74 -2.57 -17.25
C LEU A 145 15.68 -2.05 -18.68
N LYS A 146 15.40 -2.92 -19.66
CA LYS A 146 15.29 -2.50 -21.07
C LYS A 146 14.07 -1.59 -21.28
N ARG A 147 14.18 -0.61 -22.19
CA ARG A 147 13.12 0.38 -22.50
C ARG A 147 11.77 -0.31 -22.75
N ASN A 148 11.73 -1.27 -23.67
CA ASN A 148 10.49 -1.96 -24.04
C ASN A 148 9.90 -2.78 -22.87
N ARG A 149 10.75 -3.34 -21.99
CA ARG A 149 10.29 -4.05 -20.78
C ARG A 149 9.70 -3.09 -19.75
N PHE A 150 10.35 -1.95 -19.51
CA PHE A 150 9.81 -0.87 -18.66
C PHE A 150 8.42 -0.42 -19.14
N MET A 151 8.28 -0.19 -20.45
CA MET A 151 7.01 0.22 -21.06
C MET A 151 5.93 -0.84 -20.90
N HIS A 152 6.28 -2.10 -21.13
CA HIS A 152 5.37 -3.23 -20.98
C HIS A 152 4.84 -3.32 -19.54
N ILE A 153 5.74 -3.25 -18.54
CA ILE A 153 5.36 -3.26 -17.12
C ILE A 153 4.50 -2.05 -16.80
N MET A 154 4.91 -0.83 -17.17
CA MET A 154 4.13 0.38 -16.91
C MET A 154 2.77 0.38 -17.59
N ALA A 155 2.62 -0.20 -18.78
CA ALA A 155 1.35 -0.31 -19.49
C ALA A 155 0.38 -1.28 -18.79
N ASN A 156 0.91 -2.38 -18.25
CA ASN A 156 0.16 -3.47 -17.64
C ASN A 156 0.02 -3.38 -16.12
N LEU A 157 0.72 -2.45 -15.46
CA LEU A 157 0.72 -2.32 -14.00
C LEU A 157 -0.70 -2.26 -13.43
N HIS A 158 -1.02 -3.21 -12.57
CA HIS A 158 -2.35 -3.43 -11.99
C HIS A 158 -2.23 -4.11 -10.62
N PHE A 159 -3.18 -3.83 -9.71
CA PHE A 159 -2.98 -4.10 -8.27
C PHE A 159 -4.04 -5.00 -7.63
N THR A 160 -5.25 -5.03 -8.19
CA THR A 160 -6.39 -5.73 -7.59
C THR A 160 -7.18 -6.46 -8.68
N ASN A 161 -7.59 -7.70 -8.43
CA ASN A 161 -8.36 -8.49 -9.37
C ASN A 161 -9.66 -7.77 -9.78
N ASN A 162 -9.87 -7.58 -11.09
CA ASN A 162 -11.07 -6.92 -11.62
C ASN A 162 -12.31 -7.83 -11.65
N ALA A 163 -12.15 -9.15 -11.49
CA ALA A 163 -13.25 -10.11 -11.49
C ALA A 163 -13.97 -10.23 -10.14
N ASP A 164 -13.49 -9.54 -9.11
CA ASP A 164 -14.11 -9.54 -7.79
C ASP A 164 -15.43 -8.75 -7.80
N ALA A 165 -16.43 -9.24 -7.06
CA ALA A 165 -17.73 -8.58 -6.91
C ALA A 165 -17.62 -7.15 -6.33
N GLN A 166 -16.60 -6.89 -5.52
CA GLN A 166 -16.35 -5.57 -4.93
C GLN A 166 -15.88 -4.54 -5.97
N ALA A 167 -15.38 -4.97 -7.14
CA ALA A 167 -14.95 -4.06 -8.21
C ALA A 167 -16.05 -3.11 -8.70
N GLY A 168 -17.32 -3.54 -8.61
CA GLY A 168 -18.48 -2.73 -8.98
C GLY A 168 -18.99 -1.80 -7.87
N THR A 169 -18.51 -1.95 -6.62
CA THR A 169 -19.07 -1.23 -5.46
C THR A 169 -18.06 -0.32 -4.76
N ASP A 170 -16.79 -0.71 -4.70
CA ASP A 170 -15.74 0.08 -4.07
C ASP A 170 -15.07 1.03 -5.07
N ARG A 171 -15.22 2.34 -4.86
CA ARG A 171 -14.61 3.37 -5.74
C ARG A 171 -13.10 3.40 -5.67
N ALA A 172 -12.48 2.85 -4.62
CA ALA A 172 -11.04 2.72 -4.50
C ALA A 172 -10.52 1.33 -4.91
N TRP A 173 -11.37 0.45 -5.45
CA TRP A 173 -11.04 -0.95 -5.72
C TRP A 173 -9.69 -1.15 -6.43
N LYS A 174 -9.43 -0.32 -7.44
CA LYS A 174 -8.22 -0.39 -8.26
C LYS A 174 -6.91 -0.27 -7.47
N VAL A 175 -6.94 0.30 -6.25
CA VAL A 175 -5.76 0.43 -5.36
C VAL A 175 -6.01 -0.19 -3.97
N ARG A 176 -7.14 -0.85 -3.76
CA ARG A 176 -7.56 -1.35 -2.44
C ARG A 176 -6.53 -2.27 -1.80
N SER A 177 -6.00 -3.23 -2.56
CA SER A 177 -4.96 -4.16 -2.09
C SER A 177 -3.71 -3.46 -1.55
N VAL A 178 -3.34 -2.32 -2.16
CA VAL A 178 -2.20 -1.51 -1.75
C VAL A 178 -2.53 -0.72 -0.49
N VAL A 179 -3.71 -0.09 -0.44
CA VAL A 179 -4.18 0.65 0.75
C VAL A 179 -4.23 -0.27 1.97
N ASP A 180 -4.78 -1.48 1.83
CA ASP A 180 -4.93 -2.42 2.95
C ASP A 180 -3.56 -2.90 3.47
N ALA A 181 -2.60 -3.15 2.56
CA ALA A 181 -1.23 -3.51 2.93
C ALA A 181 -0.53 -2.38 3.69
N LEU A 182 -0.66 -1.13 3.22
CA LEU A 182 -0.09 0.04 3.89
C LEU A 182 -0.74 0.31 5.24
N GLN A 183 -2.07 0.18 5.36
CA GLN A 183 -2.75 0.33 6.64
C GLN A 183 -2.26 -0.67 7.68
N THR A 184 -2.01 -1.91 7.26
CA THR A 184 -1.49 -2.96 8.15
C THR A 184 -0.06 -2.64 8.61
N SER A 185 0.84 -2.32 7.67
CA SER A 185 2.26 -2.08 7.98
C SER A 185 2.51 -0.75 8.69
N PHE A 186 1.72 0.28 8.43
CA PHE A 186 1.89 1.59 9.08
C PHE A 186 1.59 1.54 10.57
N ILE A 187 0.53 0.82 10.96
CA ILE A 187 0.18 0.60 12.36
C ILE A 187 1.24 -0.29 13.04
N ALA A 188 1.67 -1.37 12.38
CA ALA A 188 2.69 -2.27 12.92
C ALA A 188 4.06 -1.59 13.11
N GLY A 189 4.39 -0.62 12.25
CA GLY A 189 5.68 0.06 12.25
C GLY A 189 5.87 1.09 13.37
N TYR A 190 4.83 1.46 14.12
CA TYR A 190 4.94 2.57 15.06
C TYR A 190 4.01 2.42 16.26
N THR A 191 4.59 2.51 17.45
CA THR A 191 3.84 2.55 18.70
C THR A 191 3.16 3.92 18.84
N THR A 192 1.83 3.90 19.01
CA THR A 192 0.96 5.08 19.03
C THR A 192 1.50 6.19 19.95
N PRO A 193 1.75 7.40 19.41
CA PRO A 193 2.29 8.51 20.18
C PRO A 193 1.22 9.14 21.09
N PRO A 194 1.62 9.87 22.14
CA PRO A 194 0.67 10.56 23.02
C PRO A 194 -0.10 11.68 22.32
N VAL A 195 0.51 12.30 21.30
CA VAL A 195 -0.08 13.40 20.54
C VAL A 195 -0.14 13.05 19.06
N ILE A 196 -1.35 13.13 18.52
CA ILE A 196 -1.71 12.78 17.15
C ILE A 196 -2.18 14.04 16.43
N SER A 197 -1.72 14.25 15.20
CA SER A 197 -2.25 15.24 14.26
C SER A 197 -3.15 14.54 13.25
N PHE A 198 -4.30 15.15 12.97
CA PHE A 198 -5.24 14.67 11.98
C PHE A 198 -5.63 15.78 11.02
N ASP A 199 -5.43 15.52 9.73
CA ASP A 199 -5.77 16.41 8.65
C ASP A 199 -5.88 15.64 7.33
N GLU A 200 -6.07 16.37 6.23
CA GLU A 200 -6.06 15.84 4.88
C GLU A 200 -4.75 16.04 4.14
N ALA A 201 -4.47 15.10 3.24
CA ALA A 201 -3.56 15.31 2.12
C ALA A 201 -4.28 15.07 0.80
N THR A 202 -3.69 15.51 -0.30
CA THR A 202 -4.23 15.26 -1.65
C THR A 202 -3.18 14.56 -2.50
N ILE A 203 -3.55 13.45 -3.12
CA ILE A 203 -2.79 12.87 -4.23
C ILE A 203 -3.16 13.66 -5.50
N PRO A 204 -2.28 14.53 -6.03
CA PRO A 204 -2.65 15.46 -7.11
C PRO A 204 -3.01 14.72 -8.40
N LEU A 205 -4.21 14.89 -8.91
CA LEU A 205 -4.63 14.23 -10.14
C LEU A 205 -5.84 14.91 -10.78
N HIS A 206 -5.69 15.33 -12.04
CA HIS A 206 -6.76 16.01 -12.79
C HIS A 206 -7.67 15.06 -13.59
N ASN A 207 -7.34 13.76 -13.66
CA ASN A 207 -8.02 12.78 -14.51
C ASN A 207 -9.53 12.68 -14.20
N GLN A 208 -10.38 12.92 -15.21
CA GLN A 208 -11.85 12.88 -15.08
C GLN A 208 -12.41 11.49 -14.79
N HIS A 209 -11.72 10.44 -15.21
CA HIS A 209 -12.12 9.06 -14.96
C HIS A 209 -11.77 8.57 -13.55
N ASN A 210 -11.11 9.39 -12.73
CA ASN A 210 -10.85 9.04 -11.33
C ASN A 210 -12.15 9.15 -10.52
N PRO A 211 -12.73 8.02 -10.06
CA PRO A 211 -13.96 8.06 -9.29
C PRO A 211 -13.75 8.68 -7.91
N THR A 212 -12.54 8.82 -7.40
CA THR A 212 -12.26 9.42 -6.08
C THR A 212 -11.82 10.88 -6.18
N ARG A 213 -11.86 11.50 -7.37
CA ARG A 213 -11.43 12.88 -7.57
C ARG A 213 -12.29 13.85 -6.76
N GLN A 214 -11.64 14.76 -6.07
CA GLN A 214 -12.23 15.86 -5.31
C GLN A 214 -11.53 17.18 -5.65
N TYR A 215 -12.26 18.27 -5.45
CA TYR A 215 -11.70 19.62 -5.44
C TYR A 215 -11.53 20.09 -4.01
N VAL A 216 -10.30 20.44 -3.62
CA VAL A 216 -9.97 20.95 -2.29
C VAL A 216 -9.37 22.35 -2.45
N ALA A 217 -10.19 23.37 -2.23
CA ALA A 217 -9.86 24.77 -2.54
C ALA A 217 -8.65 25.30 -1.75
N SER A 218 -8.47 24.82 -0.52
CA SER A 218 -7.39 25.20 0.41
C SER A 218 -6.03 24.60 0.06
N ASN A 219 -5.99 23.53 -0.74
CA ASN A 219 -4.76 22.80 -1.01
C ASN A 219 -3.99 23.41 -2.20
N PRO A 220 -2.64 23.39 -2.18
CA PRO A 220 -1.82 23.84 -3.33
C PRO A 220 -2.20 23.11 -4.62
N TYR A 221 -2.42 21.80 -4.51
CA TYR A 221 -2.97 20.96 -5.58
C TYR A 221 -4.47 20.78 -5.38
N LYS A 222 -5.26 21.58 -6.09
CA LYS A 222 -6.71 21.65 -5.88
C LYS A 222 -7.48 20.42 -6.33
N TRP A 223 -6.97 19.67 -7.31
CA TRP A 223 -7.65 18.49 -7.86
C TRP A 223 -6.87 17.23 -7.56
N GLY A 224 -7.55 16.22 -7.01
CA GLY A 224 -6.91 14.94 -6.73
C GLY A 224 -7.76 14.01 -5.89
N SER A 225 -7.14 12.93 -5.43
CA SER A 225 -7.77 12.02 -4.46
C SER A 225 -7.43 12.48 -3.04
N LYS A 226 -8.46 12.78 -2.24
CA LYS A 226 -8.30 13.20 -0.84
C LYS A 226 -7.96 11.99 0.04
N LEU A 227 -6.93 12.12 0.88
CA LEU A 227 -6.57 11.19 1.94
C LEU A 227 -6.85 11.87 3.28
N PHE A 228 -7.53 11.19 4.20
CA PHE A 228 -7.43 11.53 5.62
C PHE A 228 -6.18 10.87 6.16
N MET A 229 -5.36 11.64 6.88
CA MET A 229 -4.10 11.16 7.44
C MET A 229 -4.10 11.33 8.95
N THR A 230 -3.67 10.28 9.64
CA THR A 230 -3.43 10.30 11.08
C THR A 230 -1.94 10.18 11.31
N CYS A 231 -1.31 11.24 11.79
CA CYS A 231 0.15 11.35 11.90
C CYS A 231 0.58 11.58 13.35
N CYS A 232 1.80 11.14 13.68
CA CYS A 232 2.48 11.57 14.89
C CYS A 232 2.74 13.08 14.80
N ALA A 233 2.36 13.83 15.83
CA ALA A 233 2.57 15.27 15.86
C ALA A 233 4.06 15.67 15.93
N GLU A 234 4.94 14.77 16.38
CA GLU A 234 6.36 15.07 16.61
C GLU A 234 7.30 14.54 15.51
N THR A 235 7.10 13.32 15.01
CA THR A 235 7.99 12.66 14.02
C THR A 235 7.45 12.67 12.58
N PRO A 236 6.41 13.45 12.30
CA PRO A 236 5.49 13.30 11.15
C PRO A 236 5.17 11.89 10.63
N TYR A 237 5.37 10.83 11.43
CA TYR A 237 5.10 9.47 10.99
C TYR A 237 3.60 9.28 10.72
N CYS A 238 3.23 8.74 9.56
CA CYS A 238 1.84 8.45 9.24
C CYS A 238 1.42 7.10 9.80
N LEU A 239 0.54 7.08 10.80
CA LEU A 239 -0.01 5.86 11.39
C LEU A 239 -1.09 5.24 10.51
N ARG A 240 -1.87 6.07 9.82
CA ARG A 240 -3.00 5.61 9.01
C ARG A 240 -3.34 6.59 7.90
N ILE A 241 -3.72 6.01 6.76
CA ILE A 241 -4.34 6.71 5.63
C ILE A 241 -5.75 6.16 5.38
N GLU A 242 -6.71 7.02 5.11
CA GLU A 242 -8.04 6.66 4.61
C GLU A 242 -8.30 7.40 3.29
N LEU A 243 -8.44 6.65 2.19
CA LEU A 243 -8.77 7.22 0.89
C LEU A 243 -10.26 7.59 0.85
N TYR A 244 -10.55 8.87 0.63
CA TYR A 244 -11.93 9.34 0.60
C TYR A 244 -12.65 8.93 -0.69
N CYS A 245 -13.60 8.00 -0.57
CA CYS A 245 -14.41 7.48 -1.67
C CYS A 245 -15.72 8.25 -1.91
N GLY A 246 -15.86 9.46 -1.37
CA GLY A 246 -17.07 10.27 -1.53
C GLY A 246 -18.23 9.89 -0.60
N LYS A 247 -19.21 10.80 -0.48
CA LYS A 247 -20.28 10.75 0.53
C LYS A 247 -21.09 9.45 0.56
N LYS A 248 -21.49 8.91 -0.60
CA LYS A 248 -22.36 7.71 -0.67
C LYS A 248 -21.69 6.45 -0.12
N GLN A 249 -20.45 6.19 -0.52
CA GLN A 249 -19.70 5.04 -0.03
C GLN A 249 -19.32 5.23 1.44
N HIS A 250 -18.88 6.43 1.82
CA HIS A 250 -18.59 6.77 3.21
C HIS A 250 -19.79 6.57 4.14
N ALA A 251 -21.01 6.96 3.72
CA ALA A 251 -22.21 6.75 4.53
C ALA A 251 -22.55 5.26 4.72
N ARG A 252 -22.31 4.42 3.71
CA ARG A 252 -22.47 2.96 3.81
C ARG A 252 -21.42 2.33 4.73
N GLU A 253 -20.16 2.73 4.58
CA GLU A 253 -19.06 2.27 5.42
C GLU A 253 -19.30 2.67 6.88
N VAL A 254 -19.73 3.91 7.13
CA VAL A 254 -20.17 4.39 8.45
C VAL A 254 -21.36 3.57 8.96
N GLY A 255 -22.40 3.31 8.17
CA GLY A 255 -23.56 2.52 8.58
C GLY A 255 -23.25 1.08 9.02
N ASN A 256 -22.09 0.54 8.64
CA ASN A 256 -21.60 -0.78 9.04
C ASN A 256 -20.67 -0.75 10.27
N VAL A 257 -20.37 0.43 10.81
CA VAL A 257 -19.58 0.61 12.03
C VAL A 257 -20.49 0.37 13.25
N PRO A 258 -20.05 -0.39 14.27
CA PRO A 258 -20.80 -0.57 15.51
C PRO A 258 -21.29 0.77 16.08
N GLN A 259 -22.53 0.83 16.59
CA GLN A 259 -23.15 2.08 17.08
C GLN A 259 -22.30 2.84 18.10
N ALA A 260 -21.48 2.14 18.88
CA ALA A 260 -20.56 2.72 19.87
C ALA A 260 -19.42 3.54 19.25
N LEU A 261 -19.10 3.32 17.97
CA LEU A 261 -17.99 3.90 17.22
C LEU A 261 -18.47 4.92 16.17
N LEU A 262 -19.78 5.10 16.04
CA LEU A 262 -20.36 6.13 15.19
C LEU A 262 -20.17 7.51 15.82
N SER A 263 -19.63 8.44 15.05
CA SER A 263 -19.78 9.85 15.40
C SER A 263 -21.27 10.19 15.36
N ILE A 264 -21.77 10.72 16.47
CA ILE A 264 -23.11 11.29 16.58
C ILE A 264 -23.26 12.49 15.61
N ASP A 265 -22.15 13.13 15.23
CA ASP A 265 -22.11 14.06 14.09
C ASP A 265 -21.82 13.28 12.80
N GLN A 266 -22.83 13.17 11.94
CA GLN A 266 -22.73 12.46 10.66
C GLN A 266 -22.00 13.26 9.58
N ASN A 267 -21.56 14.49 9.88
CA ASN A 267 -20.67 15.24 8.99
C ASN A 267 -19.41 14.41 8.70
N THR A 268 -18.99 14.40 7.44
CA THR A 268 -17.87 13.57 6.97
C THR A 268 -16.55 13.84 7.71
N GLY A 269 -16.37 15.05 8.25
CA GLY A 269 -15.18 15.44 9.02
C GLY A 269 -15.08 14.74 10.38
N PRO A 270 -15.89 15.12 11.39
CA PRO A 270 -15.87 14.51 12.73
C PRO A 270 -15.99 12.98 12.71
N ALA A 271 -16.81 12.43 11.80
CA ALA A 271 -16.91 10.99 11.63
C ALA A 271 -15.59 10.34 11.16
N ALA A 272 -14.85 11.00 10.27
CA ALA A 272 -13.53 10.52 9.86
C ALA A 272 -12.50 10.54 10.99
N VAL A 273 -12.54 11.56 11.85
CA VAL A 273 -11.67 11.61 13.04
C VAL A 273 -11.87 10.37 13.92
N MET A 274 -13.11 10.09 14.32
CA MET A 274 -13.42 8.96 15.20
C MET A 274 -13.05 7.61 14.56
N ARG A 275 -13.39 7.39 13.29
CA ARG A 275 -13.06 6.13 12.59
C ARG A 275 -11.55 5.91 12.46
N ASN A 276 -10.78 6.95 12.19
CA ASN A 276 -9.32 6.80 12.06
C ASN A 276 -8.65 6.62 13.43
N LEU A 277 -9.11 7.33 14.45
CA LEU A 277 -8.61 7.14 15.81
C LEU A 277 -8.88 5.73 16.34
N GLU A 278 -10.06 5.17 16.09
CA GLU A 278 -10.35 3.81 16.54
C GLU A 278 -9.44 2.76 15.91
N ALA A 279 -8.97 3.01 14.69
CA ALA A 279 -8.04 2.12 14.02
C ALA A 279 -6.58 2.25 14.48
N VAL A 280 -6.20 3.34 15.17
CA VAL A 280 -4.80 3.58 15.59
C VAL A 280 -4.59 3.59 17.11
N LEU A 281 -5.64 3.90 17.88
CA LEU A 281 -5.54 3.96 19.34
C LEU A 281 -5.63 2.56 19.94
N PRO A 282 -4.83 2.27 20.98
CA PRO A 282 -5.01 1.03 21.72
C PRO A 282 -6.37 1.00 22.46
N PRO A 283 -6.76 -0.16 23.00
CA PRO A 283 -7.89 -0.27 23.90
C PRO A 283 -7.78 0.73 25.06
N GLN A 284 -8.93 1.26 25.48
CA GLN A 284 -9.01 2.21 26.60
C GLN A 284 -8.41 1.61 27.87
N LYS A 285 -7.67 2.44 28.61
CA LYS A 285 -7.13 2.11 29.93
C LYS A 285 -7.54 3.21 30.88
N ASP A 286 -7.97 2.84 32.08
CA ASP A 286 -8.42 3.82 33.06
C ASP A 286 -7.34 4.87 33.33
N SER A 287 -7.77 6.13 33.32
CA SER A 287 -6.92 7.32 33.53
C SER A 287 -5.76 7.53 32.53
N VAL A 288 -5.72 6.82 31.40
CA VAL A 288 -4.75 7.06 30.32
C VAL A 288 -5.43 7.77 29.16
N PHE A 289 -4.93 8.96 28.82
CA PHE A 289 -5.45 9.80 27.76
C PHE A 289 -4.46 9.94 26.60
N TYR A 290 -4.99 10.08 25.39
CA TYR A 290 -4.24 10.56 24.22
C TYR A 290 -4.71 11.97 23.86
N LEU A 291 -4.00 12.65 22.97
CA LEU A 291 -4.38 13.97 22.47
C LEU A 291 -4.45 13.95 20.94
N ILE A 292 -5.53 14.49 20.38
CA ILE A 292 -5.65 14.74 18.94
C ILE A 292 -5.71 16.25 18.63
N VAL A 293 -4.96 16.65 17.62
CA VAL A 293 -4.95 18.00 17.08
C VAL A 293 -5.62 18.02 15.72
N THR A 294 -6.60 18.90 15.55
CA THR A 294 -7.43 18.96 14.35
C THR A 294 -7.64 20.38 13.84
N ASP A 295 -7.93 20.52 12.55
CA ASP A 295 -8.29 21.79 11.92
C ASP A 295 -9.74 22.23 12.25
N ARG A 296 -10.15 23.39 11.68
CA ARG A 296 -11.51 23.92 11.79
C ARG A 296 -12.60 23.12 11.07
N PHE A 297 -12.27 22.36 10.02
CA PHE A 297 -13.23 21.49 9.34
C PHE A 297 -13.66 20.33 10.24
N TYR A 298 -12.75 19.79 11.05
CA TYR A 298 -13.01 18.65 11.94
C TYR A 298 -13.54 19.03 13.33
N THR A 299 -13.09 20.15 13.89
CA THR A 299 -13.35 20.46 15.31
C THR A 299 -14.81 20.86 15.57
N SER A 300 -15.45 20.22 16.56
CA SER A 300 -16.79 20.58 17.05
C SER A 300 -16.96 20.24 18.53
N VAL A 301 -17.89 20.91 19.22
CA VAL A 301 -18.21 20.64 20.64
C VAL A 301 -18.71 19.20 20.84
N GLN A 302 -19.48 18.70 19.88
CA GLN A 302 -20.00 17.33 19.90
C GLN A 302 -18.88 16.29 19.76
N LEU A 303 -17.92 16.53 18.86
CA LEU A 303 -16.74 15.67 18.71
C LEU A 303 -15.91 15.67 20.01
N ALA A 304 -15.72 16.82 20.64
CA ALA A 304 -14.97 16.93 21.88
C ALA A 304 -15.55 16.05 23.02
N TYR A 305 -16.87 15.95 23.14
CA TYR A 305 -17.50 15.01 24.10
C TYR A 305 -17.24 13.54 23.76
N GLN A 306 -17.31 13.17 22.48
CA GLN A 306 -17.05 11.79 22.05
C GLN A 306 -15.58 11.40 22.31
N LEU A 307 -14.66 12.31 22.02
CA LEU A 307 -13.24 12.11 22.28
C LEU A 307 -12.97 11.94 23.78
N LEU A 308 -13.56 12.79 24.63
CA LEU A 308 -13.42 12.64 26.08
C LEU A 308 -13.97 11.29 26.58
N LYS A 309 -15.09 10.80 26.03
CA LYS A 309 -15.61 9.45 26.34
C LYS A 309 -14.63 8.34 25.92
N ARG A 310 -13.87 8.55 24.83
CA ARG A 310 -12.81 7.65 24.34
C ARG A 310 -11.46 7.85 25.06
N GLN A 311 -11.42 8.70 26.10
CA GLN A 311 -10.20 9.15 26.79
C GLN A 311 -9.19 9.80 25.84
N VAL A 312 -9.69 10.71 25.01
CA VAL A 312 -8.88 11.49 24.08
C VAL A 312 -9.18 12.98 24.30
N TYR A 313 -8.13 13.74 24.60
CA TYR A 313 -8.16 15.19 24.58
C TYR A 313 -8.13 15.70 23.14
N CYS A 314 -8.73 16.87 22.89
CA CYS A 314 -8.66 17.52 21.60
C CYS A 314 -8.16 18.95 21.75
N VAL A 315 -7.44 19.43 20.74
CA VAL A 315 -7.20 20.87 20.56
C VAL A 315 -7.28 21.21 19.09
N GLY A 316 -8.09 22.21 18.74
CA GLY A 316 -8.29 22.57 17.35
C GLY A 316 -8.93 23.93 17.19
N THR A 317 -8.69 24.56 16.04
CA THR A 317 -9.47 25.73 15.66
C THR A 317 -10.91 25.31 15.39
N ILE A 318 -11.90 26.15 15.68
CA ILE A 318 -13.31 25.82 15.49
C ILE A 318 -14.02 26.91 14.69
N GLN A 319 -14.99 26.51 13.85
CA GLN A 319 -15.82 27.47 13.12
C GLN A 319 -16.86 28.07 14.07
N ASP A 320 -17.15 29.35 13.89
CA ASP A 320 -18.08 30.12 14.70
C ASP A 320 -19.54 29.69 14.53
N ASP A 321 -19.88 29.07 13.40
CA ASP A 321 -21.21 28.54 13.09
C ASP A 321 -21.49 27.14 13.68
N ARG A 322 -20.53 26.53 14.39
CA ARG A 322 -20.71 25.20 14.99
C ARG A 322 -21.66 25.24 16.17
N LEU A 323 -22.57 24.27 16.22
CA LEU A 323 -23.51 24.10 17.33
C LEU A 323 -22.76 23.91 18.67
N GLY A 324 -23.17 24.67 19.68
CA GLY A 324 -22.67 24.57 21.05
C GLY A 324 -21.47 25.47 21.36
N VAL A 325 -20.91 26.17 20.37
CA VAL A 325 -19.87 27.20 20.58
C VAL A 325 -20.40 28.32 21.49
N CYS A 326 -19.51 28.94 22.26
CA CYS A 326 -19.86 30.04 23.16
C CYS A 326 -20.02 31.36 22.39
N ASP A 327 -21.26 31.74 22.08
CA ASP A 327 -21.59 32.98 21.35
C ASP A 327 -20.97 34.25 21.97
N ALA A 328 -20.75 34.26 23.28
CA ALA A 328 -20.24 35.42 24.01
C ALA A 328 -18.77 35.77 23.68
N ILE A 329 -17.99 34.81 23.19
CA ILE A 329 -16.58 35.01 22.81
C ILE A 329 -16.34 34.94 21.29
N VAL A 330 -17.40 34.72 20.50
CA VAL A 330 -17.31 34.75 19.04
C VAL A 330 -17.14 36.19 18.57
N GLU A 331 -16.11 36.42 17.76
CA GLU A 331 -15.76 37.75 17.25
C GLU A 331 -16.14 37.87 15.77
N LYS A 332 -17.01 38.82 15.43
CA LYS A 332 -17.48 39.05 14.05
C LYS A 332 -16.48 39.83 13.19
N ASN A 333 -15.53 40.52 13.82
CA ASN A 333 -14.52 41.32 13.12
C ASN A 333 -13.51 40.42 12.42
N ARG A 334 -13.34 40.58 11.10
CA ARG A 334 -12.38 39.77 10.31
C ARG A 334 -10.92 40.03 10.70
N SER A 335 -10.61 41.24 11.17
CA SER A 335 -9.27 41.68 11.57
C SER A 335 -9.31 42.25 12.98
N ARG A 336 -8.16 42.21 13.67
CA ARG A 336 -8.02 42.79 15.01
C ARG A 336 -8.26 44.31 14.98
N PRO A 337 -9.24 44.83 15.74
CA PRO A 337 -9.41 46.27 15.93
C PRO A 337 -8.16 46.91 16.57
N LYS A 338 -7.84 48.15 16.22
CA LYS A 338 -6.69 48.87 16.81
C LYS A 338 -6.80 49.04 18.32
N SER A 339 -8.02 49.08 18.86
CA SER A 339 -8.32 49.18 20.30
C SER A 339 -8.01 47.89 21.08
N ILE A 340 -7.94 46.74 20.41
CA ILE A 340 -7.65 45.45 21.06
C ILE A 340 -6.15 45.19 20.95
N ALA A 341 -5.48 45.05 22.09
CA ALA A 341 -4.07 44.71 22.13
C ALA A 341 -3.80 43.35 21.46
N HIS A 342 -2.62 43.22 20.88
CA HIS A 342 -2.21 41.96 20.24
C HIS A 342 -1.94 40.90 21.32
N GLY A 343 -2.52 39.71 21.17
CA GLY A 343 -2.44 38.64 22.15
C GLY A 343 -3.57 38.62 23.18
N THR A 344 -4.49 39.60 23.14
CA THR A 344 -5.68 39.60 24.01
C THR A 344 -6.45 38.30 23.84
N THR A 345 -6.83 37.70 24.96
CA THR A 345 -7.56 36.43 25.01
C THR A 345 -8.84 36.57 25.82
N ARG A 346 -9.92 35.95 25.36
CA ARG A 346 -11.12 35.71 26.17
C ARG A 346 -11.39 34.21 26.18
N MET A 347 -11.75 33.68 27.33
CA MET A 347 -11.97 32.24 27.53
C MET A 347 -13.35 31.99 28.09
N SER A 348 -13.83 30.77 27.88
CA SER A 348 -15.05 30.25 28.47
C SER A 348 -14.90 28.77 28.74
N VAL A 349 -15.45 28.29 29.87
CA VAL A 349 -15.37 26.88 30.28
C VAL A 349 -16.78 26.27 30.28
N ALA A 350 -16.95 25.07 29.73
CA ALA A 350 -18.27 24.44 29.68
C ALA A 350 -18.72 24.08 31.11
N LYS A 351 -19.91 24.55 31.53
CA LYS A 351 -20.40 24.33 32.91
C LYS A 351 -20.66 22.86 33.24
N ASN A 352 -21.00 22.06 32.23
CA ASN A 352 -21.23 20.62 32.35
C ASN A 352 -19.97 19.77 32.09
N CYS A 353 -18.83 20.39 31.77
CA CYS A 353 -17.59 19.69 31.46
C CYS A 353 -16.39 20.62 31.73
N SER A 354 -15.89 20.57 32.96
CA SER A 354 -14.77 21.39 33.45
C SER A 354 -13.49 21.29 32.61
N LEU A 355 -13.29 20.17 31.91
CA LEU A 355 -12.14 19.95 31.04
C LEU A 355 -12.23 20.73 29.71
N MET A 356 -13.41 21.22 29.32
CA MET A 356 -13.64 21.81 28.00
C MET A 356 -13.58 23.33 28.05
N THR A 357 -12.64 23.90 27.30
CA THR A 357 -12.45 25.34 27.19
C THR A 357 -12.60 25.78 25.74
N CYS A 358 -13.37 26.84 25.51
CA CYS A 358 -13.41 27.57 24.26
C CYS A 358 -12.78 28.95 24.49
N LEU A 359 -11.92 29.38 23.57
CA LEU A 359 -11.25 30.67 23.67
C LEU A 359 -11.14 31.37 22.32
N VAL A 360 -11.06 32.70 22.38
CA VAL A 360 -10.65 33.53 21.24
C VAL A 360 -9.33 34.22 21.57
N TRP A 361 -8.38 34.15 20.64
CA TRP A 361 -7.08 34.78 20.73
C TRP A 361 -6.86 35.77 19.58
N TRP A 362 -6.46 37.00 19.90
CA TRP A 362 -6.31 38.09 18.94
C TRP A 362 -4.89 38.18 18.36
N ASP A 363 -4.70 37.63 17.16
CA ASP A 363 -3.51 37.84 16.32
C ASP A 363 -3.74 39.02 15.35
N ARG A 364 -3.38 38.88 14.06
CA ARG A 364 -3.87 39.76 12.99
C ARG A 364 -5.37 39.58 12.73
N ARG A 365 -5.88 38.37 12.97
CA ARG A 365 -7.28 37.95 12.87
C ARG A 365 -7.66 37.22 14.16
N PRO A 366 -8.94 37.18 14.55
CA PRO A 366 -9.34 36.39 15.70
C PRO A 366 -9.16 34.91 15.40
N VAL A 367 -8.60 34.16 16.35
CA VAL A 367 -8.46 32.71 16.30
C VAL A 367 -9.38 32.12 17.36
N LEU A 368 -10.45 31.47 16.92
CA LEU A 368 -11.36 30.73 17.79
C LEU A 368 -10.85 29.29 17.93
N LEU A 369 -10.65 28.85 19.17
CA LEU A 369 -10.07 27.56 19.51
C LEU A 369 -10.96 26.83 20.50
N LEU A 370 -11.14 25.52 20.31
CA LEU A 370 -11.75 24.62 21.27
C LEU A 370 -10.70 23.60 21.74
N GLY A 371 -10.60 23.41 23.05
CA GLY A 371 -9.67 22.45 23.65
C GLY A 371 -10.31 21.69 24.81
N THR A 372 -9.85 20.46 25.03
CA THR A 372 -10.16 19.68 26.23
C THR A 372 -8.89 19.28 26.97
N GLY A 373 -8.89 19.39 28.29
CA GLY A 373 -7.76 19.04 29.16
C GLY A 373 -6.55 19.99 29.10
N GLY A 374 -6.49 20.92 28.14
CA GLY A 374 -5.37 21.85 27.98
C GLY A 374 -5.35 22.97 29.02
N SER A 375 -4.14 23.44 29.33
CA SER A 375 -3.94 24.53 30.29
C SER A 375 -4.42 25.87 29.73
N ARG A 376 -5.04 26.68 30.61
CA ARG A 376 -5.51 28.03 30.33
C ARG A 376 -4.48 29.11 30.68
N ALA A 377 -3.30 28.72 31.16
CA ALA A 377 -2.24 29.65 31.47
C ALA A 377 -1.88 30.52 30.25
N ILE A 378 -1.70 31.82 30.48
CA ILE A 378 -1.14 32.74 29.50
C ILE A 378 0.38 32.60 29.51
N GLN A 379 0.94 32.31 28.34
CA GLN A 379 2.36 32.24 28.07
C GLN A 379 2.70 33.30 27.01
N SER A 380 3.83 33.12 26.31
CA SER A 380 4.23 33.97 25.21
C SER A 380 4.52 33.20 23.93
N CYS A 381 4.39 33.89 22.79
CA CYS A 381 4.83 33.41 21.49
C CYS A 381 5.47 34.54 20.68
N MET A 382 6.44 34.20 19.83
CA MET A 382 7.07 35.16 18.93
C MET A 382 6.24 35.32 17.66
N ARG A 383 5.93 36.56 17.29
CA ARG A 383 5.17 36.89 16.08
C ARG A 383 5.92 37.86 15.19
N TRP A 384 5.86 37.62 13.89
CA TRP A 384 6.40 38.52 12.89
C TRP A 384 5.51 39.74 12.71
N THR A 385 6.08 40.92 12.91
CA THR A 385 5.47 42.20 12.53
C THR A 385 5.92 42.61 11.13
N PRO A 386 5.19 43.54 10.46
CA PRO A 386 5.71 44.20 9.27
C PRO A 386 7.13 44.71 9.51
N GLY A 387 8.05 44.47 8.57
CA GLY A 387 9.48 44.83 8.72
C GLY A 387 10.40 43.71 9.22
N SER A 388 9.97 42.44 9.24
CA SER A 388 10.81 41.29 9.62
C SER A 388 11.39 41.38 11.03
N VAL A 389 10.67 41.99 11.96
CA VAL A 389 10.98 41.97 13.39
C VAL A 389 10.09 40.95 14.07
N ARG A 390 10.66 40.17 15.00
CA ARG A 390 9.89 39.26 15.85
C ARG A 390 9.62 39.93 17.19
N VAL A 391 8.35 40.01 17.56
CA VAL A 391 7.90 40.60 18.83
C VAL A 391 7.22 39.53 19.66
N GLU A 392 7.52 39.49 20.95
CA GLU A 392 6.88 38.62 21.91
C GLU A 392 5.44 39.09 22.20
N ARG A 393 4.49 38.14 22.21
CA ARG A 393 3.06 38.42 22.42
C ARG A 393 2.45 37.42 23.40
N PRO A 394 1.56 37.88 24.31
CA PRO A 394 0.78 36.98 25.15
C PRO A 394 0.01 35.95 24.31
N CYS A 395 0.06 34.70 24.73
CA CYS A 395 -0.49 33.57 24.00
C CYS A 395 -0.95 32.47 24.97
N PRO A 396 -2.20 32.02 24.91
CA PRO A 396 -2.66 30.88 25.72
C PRO A 396 -1.85 29.61 25.44
N SER A 397 -1.58 28.81 26.47
CA SER A 397 -0.85 27.53 26.30
C SER A 397 -1.47 26.66 25.22
N MET A 398 -2.80 26.50 25.21
CA MET A 398 -3.50 25.72 24.16
C MET A 398 -3.28 26.22 22.73
N ILE A 399 -3.10 27.54 22.52
CA ILE A 399 -2.77 28.08 21.18
C ILE A 399 -1.34 27.67 20.80
N ARG A 400 -0.43 27.66 21.78
CA ARG A 400 0.95 27.23 21.57
C ARG A 400 1.01 25.72 21.27
N ASP A 401 0.24 24.93 22.00
CA ASP A 401 0.10 23.48 21.82
C ASP A 401 -0.48 23.15 20.43
N TYR A 402 -1.52 23.87 20.00
CA TYR A 402 -2.06 23.77 18.65
C TYR A 402 -1.00 24.04 17.57
N HIS A 403 -0.29 25.17 17.65
CA HIS A 403 0.75 25.49 16.67
C HIS A 403 1.93 24.50 16.68
N ARG A 404 2.25 23.94 17.86
CA ARG A 404 3.34 22.96 18.00
C ARG A 404 3.01 21.65 17.30
N TRP A 405 1.76 21.20 17.36
CA TRP A 405 1.41 19.82 17.04
C TRP A 405 0.54 19.65 15.78
N MET A 406 -0.15 20.70 15.30
CA MET A 406 -1.03 20.60 14.12
C MET A 406 -0.26 20.15 12.86
N GLY A 407 0.99 20.60 12.68
CA GLY A 407 1.75 20.43 11.44
C GLY A 407 2.22 19.01 11.07
N GLY A 408 1.88 17.97 11.85
CA GLY A 408 2.31 16.59 11.58
C GLY A 408 1.96 16.10 10.17
N VAL A 409 0.72 16.31 9.72
CA VAL A 409 0.30 15.95 8.36
C VAL A 409 0.96 16.84 7.30
N ASP A 410 1.02 18.15 7.52
CA ASP A 410 1.65 19.11 6.60
C ASP A 410 3.12 18.79 6.35
N VAL A 411 3.88 18.45 7.39
CA VAL A 411 5.30 18.10 7.26
C VAL A 411 5.46 16.78 6.53
N HIS A 412 4.60 15.80 6.78
CA HIS A 412 4.60 14.54 6.04
C HIS A 412 4.33 14.79 4.54
N ASP A 413 3.29 15.58 4.22
CA ASP A 413 2.94 15.88 2.83
C ASP A 413 3.99 16.76 2.13
N GLN A 414 4.68 17.63 2.89
CA GLN A 414 5.82 18.38 2.37
C GLN A 414 6.98 17.46 1.96
N LEU A 415 7.32 16.46 2.79
CA LEU A 415 8.36 15.47 2.45
C LEU A 415 7.96 14.67 1.20
N ARG A 416 6.67 14.36 1.07
CA ARG A 416 6.07 13.55 0.00
C ARG A 416 5.96 14.29 -1.34
N LEU A 417 5.32 15.45 -1.37
CA LEU A 417 4.95 16.15 -2.62
C LEU A 417 5.90 17.27 -3.02
N GLN A 418 6.46 18.00 -2.05
CA GLN A 418 7.18 19.25 -2.33
C GLN A 418 8.69 19.07 -2.46
N ARG A 419 9.22 17.91 -2.03
CA ARG A 419 10.65 17.60 -2.13
C ARG A 419 10.92 16.54 -3.19
N TYR A 420 10.41 15.33 -2.98
CA TYR A 420 10.70 14.17 -3.80
C TYR A 420 9.43 13.33 -3.95
N SER A 421 8.70 13.49 -5.06
CA SER A 421 7.51 12.72 -5.39
C SER A 421 7.71 11.83 -6.62
N LEU A 422 7.55 10.51 -6.46
CA LEU A 422 7.52 9.52 -7.54
C LEU A 422 6.34 9.75 -8.47
N GLN A 423 5.20 10.14 -7.89
CA GLN A 423 3.99 10.43 -8.66
C GLN A 423 4.21 11.48 -9.75
N GLN A 424 5.10 12.44 -9.51
CA GLN A 424 5.39 13.52 -10.46
C GLN A 424 6.44 13.15 -11.51
N GLN A 425 7.08 11.98 -11.41
CA GLN A 425 8.16 11.58 -12.33
C GLN A 425 7.67 11.00 -13.65
N THR A 426 6.42 10.56 -13.71
CA THR A 426 5.84 9.95 -14.90
C THR A 426 4.36 10.32 -15.05
N LYS A 427 3.90 10.46 -16.29
CA LYS A 427 2.49 10.74 -16.60
C LYS A 427 1.77 9.42 -16.87
N CYS A 428 0.76 9.12 -16.06
CA CYS A 428 -0.06 7.92 -16.23
C CYS A 428 -1.40 8.26 -16.90
N LYS A 429 -1.69 7.65 -18.06
CA LYS A 429 -3.02 7.74 -18.71
C LYS A 429 -4.13 7.21 -17.76
N LYS A 430 -3.85 6.13 -17.05
CA LYS A 430 -4.79 5.49 -16.10
C LYS A 430 -4.64 6.07 -14.70
N TYR A 431 -5.75 6.56 -14.14
CA TYR A 431 -5.76 7.30 -12.87
C TYR A 431 -5.16 6.51 -11.68
N TYR A 432 -5.46 5.21 -11.60
CA TYR A 432 -5.11 4.39 -10.43
C TYR A 432 -3.60 4.17 -10.30
N LYS A 433 -2.83 4.27 -11.39
CA LYS A 433 -1.37 4.20 -11.36
C LYS A 433 -0.76 5.44 -10.71
N ALA A 434 -1.31 6.62 -10.99
CA ALA A 434 -0.89 7.85 -10.32
C ALA A 434 -1.22 7.82 -8.82
N ILE A 435 -2.40 7.28 -8.46
CA ILE A 435 -2.77 7.06 -7.05
C ILE A 435 -1.79 6.11 -6.37
N PHE A 436 -1.48 4.99 -7.01
CA PHE A 436 -0.49 4.04 -6.51
C PHE A 436 0.87 4.69 -6.26
N LEU A 437 1.42 5.46 -7.21
CA LEU A 437 2.70 6.15 -7.00
C LEU A 437 2.63 7.14 -5.82
N GLY A 438 1.50 7.85 -5.68
CA GLY A 438 1.29 8.74 -4.53
C GLY A 438 1.19 8.00 -3.18
N LEU A 439 0.74 6.74 -3.17
CA LEU A 439 0.72 5.86 -2.00
C LEU A 439 2.12 5.29 -1.69
N VAL A 440 2.89 4.93 -2.73
CA VAL A 440 4.31 4.55 -2.58
C VAL A 440 5.10 5.71 -1.98
N ASP A 441 4.84 6.96 -2.39
CA ASP A 441 5.47 8.13 -1.78
C ASP A 441 5.23 8.21 -0.26
N VAL A 442 4.01 7.92 0.22
CA VAL A 442 3.71 7.88 1.67
C VAL A 442 4.53 6.80 2.38
N ALA A 443 4.64 5.61 1.78
CA ALA A 443 5.43 4.51 2.34
C ALA A 443 6.93 4.84 2.42
N VAL A 444 7.47 5.49 1.38
CA VAL A 444 8.86 5.96 1.33
C VAL A 444 9.12 7.01 2.41
N VAL A 445 8.19 7.95 2.63
CA VAL A 445 8.31 8.95 3.71
C VAL A 445 8.28 8.29 5.09
N ASN A 446 7.39 7.32 5.33
CA ASN A 446 7.40 6.55 6.58
C ASN A 446 8.72 5.79 6.79
N ALA A 447 9.26 5.14 5.75
CA ALA A 447 10.57 4.50 5.79
C ALA A 447 11.68 5.49 6.14
N TYR A 448 11.71 6.66 5.51
CA TYR A 448 12.68 7.72 5.80
C TYR A 448 12.59 8.22 7.26
N ILE A 449 11.37 8.41 7.78
CA ILE A 449 11.15 8.84 9.16
C ILE A 449 11.69 7.78 10.14
N VAL A 450 11.35 6.51 9.96
CA VAL A 450 11.86 5.43 10.81
C VAL A 450 13.39 5.33 10.73
N PHE A 451 13.97 5.43 9.53
CA PHE A 451 15.42 5.41 9.35
C PHE A 451 16.13 6.52 10.14
N ARG A 452 15.55 7.74 10.12
CA ARG A 452 16.08 8.88 10.89
C ARG A 452 15.96 8.67 12.39
N GLU A 453 14.80 8.20 12.87
CA GLU A 453 14.61 7.93 14.30
C GLU A 453 15.52 6.79 14.79
N ALA A 454 15.72 5.73 14.00
CA ALA A 454 16.66 4.66 14.31
C ALA A 454 18.11 5.16 14.40
N ARG A 455 18.55 5.99 13.44
CA ARG A 455 19.89 6.61 13.49
C ARG A 455 20.06 7.53 14.68
N LYS A 456 19.05 8.34 14.99
CA LYS A 456 19.04 9.22 16.17
C LYS A 456 19.19 8.40 17.47
N LYS A 457 18.46 7.29 17.61
CA LYS A 457 18.60 6.36 18.75
C LYS A 457 20.01 5.77 18.87
N ARG A 458 20.71 5.56 17.75
CA ARG A 458 22.10 5.07 17.71
C ARG A 458 23.15 6.18 17.86
N GLY A 459 22.76 7.43 18.12
CA GLY A 459 23.67 8.58 18.22
C GLY A 459 24.29 9.02 16.87
N GLY A 460 23.76 8.54 15.75
CA GLY A 460 24.23 8.88 14.41
C GLY A 460 23.75 10.25 13.94
N LYS A 461 24.47 10.84 12.97
CA LYS A 461 24.04 12.08 12.32
C LYS A 461 22.73 11.88 11.52
N PRO A 462 21.82 12.87 11.49
CA PRO A 462 20.62 12.81 10.68
C PRO A 462 20.98 12.68 9.19
N VAL A 463 20.30 11.79 8.49
CA VAL A 463 20.44 11.61 7.04
C VAL A 463 19.44 12.52 6.33
N THR A 464 19.86 13.12 5.22
CA THR A 464 18.98 13.91 4.36
C THR A 464 18.05 13.00 3.56
N HIS A 465 16.90 13.53 3.12
CA HIS A 465 15.97 12.73 2.30
C HIS A 465 16.61 12.28 0.98
N ALA A 466 17.47 13.12 0.38
CA ALA A 466 18.21 12.80 -0.84
C ALA A 466 19.17 11.61 -0.66
N GLU A 467 19.96 11.61 0.42
CA GLU A 467 20.88 10.51 0.74
C GLU A 467 20.15 9.20 0.99
N PHE A 468 19.03 9.24 1.71
CA PHE A 468 18.17 8.08 1.93
C PHE A 468 17.64 7.53 0.60
N LEU A 469 17.10 8.38 -0.26
CA LEU A 469 16.57 7.98 -1.58
C LEU A 469 17.67 7.45 -2.51
N THR A 470 18.87 8.03 -2.43
CA THR A 470 20.04 7.58 -3.20
C THR A 470 20.44 6.15 -2.83
N GLN A 471 20.43 5.82 -1.54
CA GLN A 471 20.67 4.47 -1.05
C GLN A 471 19.52 3.52 -1.42
N LEU A 472 18.27 3.96 -1.21
CA LEU A 472 17.08 3.16 -1.51
C LEU A 472 17.03 2.74 -2.97
N GLN A 473 17.21 3.68 -3.90
CA GLN A 473 17.17 3.36 -5.32
C GLN A 473 18.30 2.42 -5.73
N ALA A 474 19.52 2.60 -5.20
CA ALA A 474 20.64 1.73 -5.52
C ALA A 474 20.35 0.28 -5.10
N GLN A 475 19.84 0.09 -3.87
CA GLN A 475 19.45 -1.22 -3.36
C GLN A 475 18.27 -1.83 -4.14
N MET A 476 17.30 -1.03 -4.56
CA MET A 476 16.18 -1.50 -5.40
C MET A 476 16.65 -2.01 -6.77
N LEU A 477 17.67 -1.38 -7.35
CA LEU A 477 18.22 -1.74 -8.67
C LEU A 477 19.08 -3.03 -8.64
N GLU A 478 19.49 -3.48 -7.45
CA GLU A 478 20.26 -4.71 -7.24
C GLU A 478 19.38 -5.95 -7.00
N LEU A 479 18.07 -5.77 -6.83
CA LEU A 479 17.14 -6.87 -6.55
C LEU A 479 17.08 -7.88 -7.69
N THR A 480 17.04 -9.17 -7.35
CA THR A 480 16.86 -10.26 -8.30
C THR A 480 15.57 -11.04 -8.03
N GLU A 481 15.30 -12.04 -8.88
CA GLU A 481 14.16 -12.93 -8.68
C GLU A 481 14.23 -13.70 -7.36
N GLU A 482 15.43 -14.09 -6.94
CA GLU A 482 15.70 -14.84 -5.70
C GLU A 482 15.30 -14.07 -4.44
N ASP A 483 15.33 -12.73 -4.48
CA ASP A 483 14.90 -11.89 -3.36
C ASP A 483 13.39 -11.98 -3.11
N PHE A 484 12.61 -12.30 -4.14
CA PHE A 484 11.15 -12.45 -4.05
C PHE A 484 10.70 -13.90 -4.13
N ALA A 485 11.64 -14.84 -4.24
CA ALA A 485 11.34 -16.25 -4.09
C ALA A 485 10.69 -16.49 -2.71
N GLU A 486 9.68 -17.36 -2.65
CA GLU A 486 9.13 -17.82 -1.39
C GLU A 486 10.24 -18.55 -0.61
N ARG A 487 10.93 -17.82 0.27
CA ARG A 487 11.76 -18.44 1.28
C ARG A 487 10.79 -19.12 2.23
N GLN A 488 10.74 -20.45 2.17
CA GLN A 488 10.09 -21.22 3.23
C GLN A 488 10.67 -20.70 4.56
N PRO A 489 9.85 -20.37 5.56
CA PRO A 489 10.39 -20.03 6.87
C PRO A 489 11.37 -21.15 7.24
N GLN A 490 12.63 -20.79 7.52
CA GLN A 490 13.50 -21.69 8.23
C GLN A 490 12.75 -21.96 9.53
N MET A 491 12.24 -23.19 9.69
CA MET A 491 11.66 -23.59 10.94
C MET A 491 12.72 -23.37 12.01
N ASP A 492 12.43 -22.46 12.93
CA ASP A 492 13.04 -22.49 14.24
C ASP A 492 12.81 -23.90 14.78
N THR A 493 13.91 -24.64 14.96
CA THR A 493 13.87 -26.05 15.35
C THR A 493 13.60 -26.22 16.85
N SER A 494 13.37 -25.13 17.57
CA SER A 494 12.88 -25.17 18.94
C SER A 494 11.36 -25.37 18.98
N GLY A 495 10.90 -26.62 18.97
CA GLY A 495 9.65 -26.98 19.64
C GLY A 495 8.71 -27.98 18.96
N VAL A 496 8.93 -28.36 17.70
CA VAL A 496 8.13 -29.42 17.06
C VAL A 496 9.04 -30.52 16.56
N VAL A 497 9.16 -31.61 17.34
CA VAL A 497 9.83 -32.84 16.91
C VAL A 497 9.08 -33.38 15.69
N PRO A 498 9.68 -33.43 14.48
CA PRO A 498 9.03 -34.08 13.35
C PRO A 498 8.86 -35.55 13.70
N ARG A 499 7.65 -36.11 13.53
CA ARG A 499 7.42 -37.56 13.64
C ARG A 499 8.46 -38.28 12.75
N SER A 500 9.40 -38.97 13.38
CA SER A 500 10.44 -39.72 12.69
C SER A 500 9.82 -40.90 11.95
N LEU A 501 10.24 -41.11 10.70
CA LEU A 501 9.88 -42.33 9.97
C LEU A 501 10.55 -43.53 10.65
N PRO A 502 9.92 -44.71 10.66
CA PRO A 502 10.59 -45.94 11.06
C PRO A 502 11.88 -46.16 10.23
N SER A 503 12.88 -46.84 10.79
CA SER A 503 14.24 -46.93 10.25
C SER A 503 14.32 -47.52 8.83
N ASP A 504 13.38 -48.39 8.48
CA ASP A 504 13.23 -49.00 7.15
C ASP A 504 12.57 -48.06 6.12
N HIS A 505 11.86 -47.02 6.57
CA HIS A 505 11.20 -46.02 5.71
C HIS A 505 12.02 -44.73 5.50
N VAL A 506 13.24 -44.67 6.04
CA VAL A 506 14.17 -43.55 5.83
C VAL A 506 14.56 -43.45 4.35
N PRO A 507 14.50 -42.26 3.71
CA PRO A 507 14.86 -42.07 2.31
C PRO A 507 16.30 -42.53 2.03
N ARG A 508 16.51 -43.32 0.97
CA ARG A 508 17.84 -43.69 0.46
C ARG A 508 18.02 -43.26 -0.98
N GLU A 509 19.25 -43.00 -1.40
CA GLU A 509 19.55 -42.73 -2.82
C GLU A 509 19.34 -43.98 -3.67
N ASN A 510 18.80 -43.78 -4.87
CA ASN A 510 18.53 -44.84 -5.82
C ASN A 510 19.85 -45.56 -6.18
N PRO A 511 19.93 -46.89 -6.03
CA PRO A 511 21.15 -47.64 -6.35
C PRO A 511 21.49 -47.61 -7.85
N ASP A 512 20.52 -47.36 -8.72
CA ASP A 512 20.71 -47.37 -10.17
C ASP A 512 21.49 -46.13 -10.67
N TYR A 513 22.41 -46.35 -11.63
CA TYR A 513 23.05 -45.29 -12.41
C TYR A 513 22.61 -45.34 -13.87
N GLN A 514 22.68 -44.20 -14.55
CA GLN A 514 22.49 -44.04 -15.98
C GLN A 514 23.53 -43.07 -16.53
N ILE A 515 23.96 -43.27 -17.78
CA ILE A 515 24.86 -42.35 -18.46
C ILE A 515 24.02 -41.29 -19.16
N VAL A 516 24.27 -40.02 -18.87
CA VAL A 516 23.60 -38.87 -19.51
C VAL A 516 24.70 -37.90 -19.93
N ASN A 517 24.81 -37.62 -21.22
CA ASN A 517 25.84 -36.75 -21.82
C ASN A 517 27.27 -37.17 -21.42
N GLY A 518 27.59 -38.47 -21.52
CA GLY A 518 28.91 -39.01 -21.15
C GLY A 518 29.20 -39.09 -19.65
N GLN A 519 28.33 -38.56 -18.79
CA GLN A 519 28.51 -38.58 -17.33
C GLN A 519 27.64 -39.64 -16.65
N ARG A 520 28.24 -40.40 -15.74
CA ARG A 520 27.53 -41.38 -14.89
C ARG A 520 26.73 -40.65 -13.81
N LYS A 521 25.40 -40.56 -13.99
CA LYS A 521 24.47 -39.92 -13.04
C LYS A 521 23.56 -40.96 -12.40
N ARG A 522 23.11 -40.71 -11.16
CA ARG A 522 22.09 -41.54 -10.50
C ARG A 522 20.78 -41.49 -11.29
N ARG A 523 20.09 -42.62 -11.43
CA ARG A 523 18.82 -42.70 -12.16
C ARG A 523 17.74 -41.95 -11.40
N GLN A 524 17.13 -40.96 -12.04
CA GLN A 524 16.04 -40.19 -11.46
C GLN A 524 14.69 -40.76 -11.90
N ARG A 525 13.72 -40.85 -10.97
CA ARG A 525 12.35 -41.33 -11.23
C ARG A 525 11.32 -40.35 -10.66
N GLN A 526 10.06 -40.47 -11.08
CA GLN A 526 9.03 -39.53 -10.68
C GLN A 526 8.57 -39.73 -9.23
N CYS A 527 8.34 -38.65 -8.48
CA CYS A 527 7.68 -38.73 -7.18
C CYS A 527 6.26 -39.28 -7.32
N LYS A 528 5.89 -40.34 -6.61
CA LYS A 528 4.51 -40.86 -6.64
C LYS A 528 3.50 -39.86 -6.06
N VAL A 529 3.84 -39.17 -4.96
CA VAL A 529 2.97 -38.14 -4.35
C VAL A 529 2.77 -36.95 -5.28
N CYS A 530 3.85 -36.40 -5.85
CA CYS A 530 3.72 -35.27 -6.78
C CYS A 530 3.00 -35.69 -8.07
N SER A 531 3.21 -36.91 -8.57
CA SER A 531 2.52 -37.39 -9.76
C SER A 531 1.01 -37.58 -9.56
N ILE A 532 0.55 -37.94 -8.35
CA ILE A 532 -0.88 -37.97 -7.98
C ILE A 532 -1.44 -36.55 -7.86
N ARG A 533 -0.65 -35.61 -7.33
CA ARG A 533 -1.16 -34.28 -6.97
C ARG A 533 -0.77 -33.15 -7.94
N LYS A 534 -0.18 -33.47 -9.09
CA LYS A 534 0.16 -32.52 -10.16
C LYS A 534 -1.04 -31.66 -10.58
N ARG A 535 -0.78 -30.41 -10.98
CA ARG A 535 -1.84 -29.43 -11.32
C ARG A 535 -2.30 -29.57 -12.77
N HIS A 536 -1.38 -29.83 -13.68
CA HIS A 536 -1.67 -30.00 -15.11
C HIS A 536 -0.99 -31.26 -15.68
N ILE A 537 -1.51 -31.77 -16.80
CA ILE A 537 -0.96 -32.93 -17.50
C ILE A 537 0.41 -32.54 -18.06
N GLY A 538 1.47 -33.26 -17.68
CA GLY A 538 2.83 -33.00 -18.14
C GLY A 538 3.80 -32.57 -17.04
N GLU A 539 3.30 -32.13 -15.88
CA GLU A 539 4.15 -31.79 -14.73
C GLU A 539 4.89 -33.06 -14.23
N ARG A 540 6.22 -33.04 -14.24
CA ARG A 540 7.08 -34.16 -13.85
C ARG A 540 8.13 -33.68 -12.86
N ARG A 541 8.31 -34.43 -11.76
CA ARG A 541 9.39 -34.17 -10.79
C ARG A 541 10.27 -35.40 -10.69
N ALA A 542 11.48 -35.32 -11.25
CA ALA A 542 12.47 -36.38 -11.24
C ALA A 542 13.30 -36.31 -9.95
N ILE A 543 13.38 -37.40 -9.20
CA ILE A 543 14.00 -37.50 -7.88
C ILE A 543 14.88 -38.74 -7.83
N LYS A 544 15.99 -38.62 -7.09
CA LYS A 544 16.99 -39.68 -6.88
C LYS A 544 16.79 -40.50 -5.59
N PHE A 545 15.78 -40.20 -4.78
CA PHE A 545 15.51 -40.88 -3.51
C PHE A 545 14.35 -41.87 -3.62
N TYR A 546 14.43 -42.97 -2.87
CA TYR A 546 13.40 -43.99 -2.75
C TYR A 546 13.23 -44.45 -1.29
N CYS A 547 12.09 -45.06 -0.98
CA CYS A 547 11.81 -45.68 0.31
C CYS A 547 12.14 -47.18 0.28
N PRO A 548 13.10 -47.69 1.09
CA PRO A 548 13.43 -49.11 1.16
C PRO A 548 12.27 -49.98 1.66
N GLY A 549 11.65 -49.62 2.79
CA GLY A 549 10.58 -50.42 3.43
C GLY A 549 9.30 -50.57 2.59
N CYS A 550 9.05 -49.63 1.66
CA CYS A 550 7.92 -49.74 0.72
C CYS A 550 8.31 -50.29 -0.66
N SER A 551 9.58 -50.60 -0.89
CA SER A 551 10.06 -51.18 -2.14
C SER A 551 10.31 -52.67 -1.91
N SER A 552 9.28 -53.51 -2.10
CA SER A 552 9.34 -54.96 -1.85
C SER A 552 10.55 -55.61 -2.51
N SER A 553 11.24 -56.48 -1.76
CA SER A 553 12.56 -56.99 -2.08
C SER A 553 12.65 -57.87 -3.34
N ASP A 554 11.55 -58.38 -3.89
CA ASP A 554 11.68 -59.58 -4.72
C ASP A 554 11.31 -59.54 -6.20
N LYS A 555 10.61 -58.54 -6.77
CA LYS A 555 10.35 -58.55 -8.24
C LYS A 555 10.37 -57.18 -8.91
N ALA A 556 11.46 -56.96 -9.65
CA ALA A 556 11.76 -55.91 -10.65
C ALA A 556 12.21 -54.52 -10.12
N ARG A 557 13.42 -54.11 -10.54
CA ARG A 557 14.02 -52.75 -10.40
C ARG A 557 13.12 -51.61 -10.94
N SER A 558 11.98 -51.91 -11.55
CA SER A 558 10.96 -50.95 -11.99
C SER A 558 9.96 -50.54 -10.89
N LYS A 559 10.00 -51.17 -9.72
CA LYS A 559 9.01 -50.98 -8.63
C LYS A 559 9.51 -50.17 -7.41
N LEU A 560 10.63 -49.45 -7.52
CA LEU A 560 11.08 -48.58 -6.42
C LEU A 560 10.04 -47.48 -6.14
N LEU A 561 9.63 -47.36 -4.87
CA LEU A 561 8.78 -46.26 -4.44
C LEU A 561 9.63 -44.99 -4.30
N THR A 562 9.57 -44.11 -5.30
CA THR A 562 10.29 -42.84 -5.30
C THR A 562 9.44 -41.70 -4.79
N LEU A 563 9.95 -41.01 -3.77
CA LEU A 563 9.30 -39.91 -3.05
C LEU A 563 10.33 -38.79 -2.83
N CYS A 564 9.93 -37.52 -2.92
CA CYS A 564 10.82 -36.42 -2.53
C CYS A 564 10.78 -36.15 -1.04
N ASN A 565 11.91 -35.67 -0.52
CA ASN A 565 12.02 -35.20 0.85
C ASN A 565 11.80 -33.68 0.95
N LYS A 566 10.81 -33.16 0.21
CA LYS A 566 10.42 -31.73 0.22
C LYS A 566 8.99 -31.60 0.74
N VAL A 567 8.76 -30.65 1.64
CA VAL A 567 7.41 -30.27 2.09
C VAL A 567 6.62 -29.72 0.92
N TRP A 568 5.36 -30.13 0.80
CA TRP A 568 4.53 -29.80 -0.35
C TRP A 568 3.39 -28.85 0.04
N PRO A 569 3.31 -27.64 -0.54
CA PRO A 569 2.45 -26.54 -0.06
C PRO A 569 0.97 -26.66 -0.46
N HIS A 570 0.53 -27.86 -0.84
CA HIS A 570 -0.82 -28.04 -1.39
C HIS A 570 -1.89 -28.25 -0.31
N TYR A 571 -1.55 -28.82 0.85
CA TYR A 571 -2.48 -28.74 1.99
C TYR A 571 -2.21 -27.44 2.74
N LYS A 572 -3.28 -26.70 3.04
CA LYS A 572 -3.19 -25.49 3.86
C LYS A 572 -2.54 -25.89 5.19
N ASN A 573 -1.45 -25.22 5.56
CA ASN A 573 -0.63 -25.51 6.75
C ASN A 573 0.05 -26.90 6.75
N ASN A 574 0.36 -27.48 5.58
CA ASN A 574 1.11 -28.75 5.54
C ASN A 574 2.56 -28.58 5.97
N THR A 575 3.00 -29.36 6.96
CA THR A 575 4.41 -29.46 7.35
C THR A 575 5.07 -30.77 6.90
N PHE A 576 4.33 -31.67 6.22
CA PHE A 576 4.85 -32.98 5.84
C PHE A 576 5.55 -33.00 4.47
N THR A 577 6.70 -33.68 4.40
CA THR A 577 7.37 -34.05 3.15
C THR A 577 6.57 -35.09 2.37
N CYS A 578 6.83 -35.28 1.07
CA CYS A 578 6.15 -36.36 0.33
C CYS A 578 6.40 -37.76 0.91
N HIS A 579 7.53 -38.00 1.58
CA HIS A 579 7.73 -39.21 2.37
C HIS A 579 6.71 -39.29 3.52
N GLN A 580 6.63 -38.25 4.34
CA GLN A 580 5.72 -38.22 5.49
C GLN A 580 4.24 -38.26 5.06
N ILE A 581 3.86 -37.61 3.96
CA ILE A 581 2.52 -37.70 3.38
C ILE A 581 2.22 -39.15 2.99
N TRP A 582 3.14 -39.81 2.28
CA TRP A 582 2.94 -41.19 1.85
C TRP A 582 2.75 -42.15 3.04
N HIS A 583 3.59 -42.03 4.07
CA HIS A 583 3.60 -42.93 5.20
C HIS A 583 2.50 -42.62 6.23
N PHE A 584 2.36 -41.35 6.64
CA PHE A 584 1.45 -40.95 7.71
C PHE A 584 0.06 -40.59 7.24
N GLN A 585 -0.08 -39.86 6.13
CA GLN A 585 -1.40 -39.43 5.64
C GLN A 585 -2.03 -40.46 4.71
N TRP A 586 -1.25 -41.16 3.89
CA TRP A 586 -1.76 -42.13 2.93
C TRP A 586 -1.57 -43.58 3.40
N LYS A 587 -1.14 -43.79 4.66
CA LYS A 587 -0.90 -45.09 5.29
C LYS A 587 -0.14 -46.05 4.36
N ASN A 588 1.09 -45.68 4.03
CA ASN A 588 1.95 -46.42 3.09
C ASN A 588 1.36 -46.61 1.68
N GLY A 589 0.43 -45.74 1.28
CA GLY A 589 -0.21 -45.75 -0.03
C GLY A 589 -1.58 -46.44 -0.07
N ALA A 590 -2.02 -47.06 1.03
CA ALA A 590 -3.33 -47.71 1.12
C ALA A 590 -4.49 -46.70 1.04
N GLU A 591 -4.31 -45.51 1.60
CA GLU A 591 -5.33 -44.45 1.62
C GLU A 591 -4.98 -43.32 0.64
N ARG A 592 -4.22 -43.63 -0.41
CA ARG A 592 -3.84 -42.60 -1.38
C ARG A 592 -5.07 -42.08 -2.15
N PRO A 593 -5.16 -40.77 -2.39
CA PRO A 593 -6.24 -40.15 -3.14
C PRO A 593 -6.09 -40.43 -4.65
N ARG A 594 -7.20 -40.31 -5.40
CA ARG A 594 -7.16 -40.31 -6.87
C ARG A 594 -6.33 -39.14 -7.40
N PRO A 595 -5.67 -39.28 -8.56
CA PRO A 595 -4.92 -38.18 -9.16
C PRO A 595 -5.81 -36.97 -9.46
N ARG A 596 -5.25 -35.77 -9.28
CA ARG A 596 -5.96 -34.51 -9.60
C ARG A 596 -6.21 -34.35 -11.10
N CYS A 597 -5.26 -34.73 -11.93
CA CYS A 597 -5.38 -34.69 -13.38
C CYS A 597 -4.53 -35.77 -14.04
N GLY A 598 -4.90 -36.15 -15.27
CA GLY A 598 -4.25 -37.23 -16.02
C GLY A 598 -4.59 -38.64 -15.52
N ARG A 599 -3.93 -39.65 -16.10
CA ARG A 599 -4.17 -41.07 -15.75
C ARG A 599 -3.60 -41.41 -14.37
N ASP A 600 -4.25 -42.34 -13.69
CA ASP A 600 -3.76 -42.86 -12.41
C ASP A 600 -2.41 -43.56 -12.56
N ILE A 601 -1.62 -43.47 -11.49
CA ILE A 601 -0.36 -44.13 -11.43
C ILE A 601 -0.64 -45.62 -11.32
N GLN A 602 -0.17 -46.38 -12.30
CA GLN A 602 -0.22 -47.83 -12.23
C GLN A 602 0.70 -48.31 -11.10
N ASN A 603 0.13 -48.61 -9.95
CA ASN A 603 0.66 -49.61 -9.04
C ASN A 603 -0.16 -50.86 -9.35
N ARG A 604 0.43 -51.84 -10.05
CA ARG A 604 -0.24 -53.14 -10.22
C ARG A 604 -0.32 -53.79 -8.84
N GLU A 605 -1.53 -53.89 -8.31
CA GLU A 605 -1.87 -54.79 -7.21
C GLU A 605 -1.62 -56.24 -7.63
N ALA A 606 -1.28 -57.07 -6.66
CA ALA A 606 -1.19 -58.50 -6.84
C ALA A 606 -2.62 -59.07 -6.95
N GLY A 607 -2.95 -59.60 -8.14
CA GLY A 607 -4.12 -60.45 -8.37
C GLY A 607 -5.32 -59.78 -9.05
N GLY A 608 -5.96 -60.52 -9.99
CA GLY A 608 -7.38 -60.33 -10.33
C GLY A 608 -7.74 -59.65 -11.65
N SER A 609 -7.66 -60.41 -12.74
CA SER A 609 -8.61 -60.49 -13.88
C SER A 609 -9.20 -59.25 -14.61
N THR A 610 -8.91 -59.22 -15.92
CA THR A 610 -9.81 -59.01 -17.08
C THR A 610 -10.50 -57.65 -17.33
N GLY A 611 -10.08 -57.00 -18.43
CA GLY A 611 -11.00 -56.89 -19.57
C GLY A 611 -11.37 -55.50 -20.12
N LYS A 612 -10.92 -55.30 -21.36
CA LYS A 612 -11.55 -54.56 -22.49
C LYS A 612 -11.31 -53.05 -22.66
N TRP A 613 -10.64 -52.82 -23.78
CA TRP A 613 -10.44 -51.61 -24.56
C TRP A 613 -11.73 -51.25 -25.33
N LYS A 614 -12.12 -49.97 -25.40
CA LYS A 614 -13.00 -49.46 -26.47
C LYS A 614 -12.63 -48.04 -26.90
N SER A 615 -12.94 -47.82 -28.17
CA SER A 615 -12.43 -46.85 -29.13
C SER A 615 -13.40 -45.66 -29.34
N HIS A 616 -12.83 -44.59 -29.91
CA HIS A 616 -13.36 -43.43 -30.65
C HIS A 616 -14.88 -43.17 -30.74
N ARG A 617 -15.29 -41.88 -30.71
CA ARG A 617 -15.51 -41.06 -31.94
C ARG A 617 -15.80 -39.59 -31.65
N ARG A 618 -15.32 -38.75 -32.58
CA ARG A 618 -15.64 -37.34 -32.81
C ARG A 618 -17.10 -37.16 -33.27
N GLY A 619 -17.69 -36.02 -32.95
CA GLY A 619 -18.86 -35.44 -33.61
C GLY A 619 -18.68 -33.92 -33.68
N ARG A 620 -18.90 -33.37 -34.87
CA ARG A 620 -18.66 -31.99 -35.33
C ARG A 620 -20.01 -31.44 -35.84
N GLY A 621 -20.20 -30.13 -35.73
CA GLY A 621 -21.27 -29.30 -36.33
C GLY A 621 -21.37 -28.02 -35.51
N ASP A 622 -20.94 -26.83 -35.97
CA ASP A 622 -21.47 -25.96 -37.06
C ASP A 622 -22.98 -25.68 -36.82
N THR A 623 -23.51 -24.46 -36.73
CA THR A 623 -23.32 -23.19 -37.49
C THR A 623 -23.91 -21.99 -36.68
N GLU A 624 -23.37 -20.76 -36.85
CA GLU A 624 -23.97 -19.52 -37.47
C GLU A 624 -25.28 -19.02 -36.80
N ASP A 625 -25.67 -17.76 -36.69
CA ASP A 625 -25.22 -16.35 -36.86
C ASP A 625 -26.35 -15.57 -36.07
N GLU A 626 -26.33 -14.29 -35.71
CA GLU A 626 -26.32 -13.08 -36.52
C GLU A 626 -26.59 -11.86 -35.60
N ASP A 627 -26.35 -10.67 -36.15
CA ASP A 627 -26.25 -9.32 -35.58
C ASP A 627 -27.45 -8.72 -34.82
N ALA A 628 -27.16 -7.68 -34.01
CA ALA A 628 -27.84 -6.39 -34.12
C ALA A 628 -27.07 -5.26 -33.39
N SER A 629 -26.73 -4.23 -34.15
CA SER A 629 -26.17 -2.94 -33.77
C SER A 629 -27.16 -2.01 -33.06
N GLU A 630 -26.66 -1.09 -32.22
CA GLU A 630 -27.29 0.23 -32.08
C GLU A 630 -26.26 1.32 -31.69
N THR A 631 -26.23 2.36 -32.52
CA THR A 631 -25.45 3.60 -32.40
C THR A 631 -26.18 4.65 -31.56
N THR A 632 -25.46 5.42 -30.75
CA THR A 632 -25.82 6.83 -30.48
C THR A 632 -24.57 7.69 -30.35
N ALA A 633 -24.62 8.86 -30.98
CA ALA A 633 -23.60 9.90 -30.98
C ALA A 633 -23.99 11.02 -30.00
N SER A 634 -23.00 11.69 -29.40
CA SER A 634 -23.09 13.13 -29.13
C SER A 634 -21.70 13.74 -28.89
N ASP A 635 -21.42 14.75 -29.72
CA ASP A 635 -20.68 15.99 -29.58
C ASP A 635 -19.55 16.18 -28.56
N GLY A 636 -18.50 16.84 -29.07
CA GLY A 636 -17.35 17.32 -28.32
C GLY A 636 -17.37 18.83 -28.09
N ARG A 637 -16.45 19.26 -27.21
CA ARG A 637 -15.38 20.23 -27.44
C ARG A 637 -14.53 20.33 -26.16
N ASP A 638 -13.33 20.89 -26.31
CA ASP A 638 -12.29 21.16 -25.31
C ASP A 638 -11.29 20.03 -25.00
N ALA A 639 -10.35 19.82 -25.93
CA ALA A 639 -9.05 19.20 -25.62
C ALA A 639 -7.97 19.60 -26.65
N ALA A 640 -7.51 20.85 -26.60
CA ALA A 640 -6.34 21.30 -27.36
C ALA A 640 -5.23 21.77 -26.40
N GLU A 641 -4.63 20.80 -25.66
CA GLU A 641 -3.28 20.93 -25.05
C GLU A 641 -2.79 19.66 -24.31
N VAL A 642 -3.52 18.54 -24.39
CA VAL A 642 -3.18 17.29 -23.66
C VAL A 642 -2.64 16.18 -24.60
N VAL A 643 -2.58 16.45 -25.91
CA VAL A 643 -2.31 15.44 -26.95
C VAL A 643 -0.83 15.31 -27.35
N ALA A 644 0.01 16.33 -27.13
CA ALA A 644 1.35 16.38 -27.73
C ALA A 644 2.34 15.29 -27.21
N LEU A 645 2.37 15.02 -25.90
CA LEU A 645 3.41 14.15 -25.32
C LEU A 645 3.11 12.64 -25.39
N ALA A 646 1.88 12.26 -25.72
CA ALA A 646 1.51 10.85 -25.96
C ALA A 646 1.53 10.50 -27.44
N ALA A 647 1.35 11.50 -28.33
CA ALA A 647 1.64 11.35 -29.74
C ALA A 647 3.14 11.12 -29.95
N GLU A 648 4.03 11.90 -29.32
CA GLU A 648 5.49 11.75 -29.48
C GLU A 648 6.04 10.38 -29.05
N ALA A 649 5.52 9.77 -27.97
CA ALA A 649 5.93 8.43 -27.55
C ALA A 649 5.42 7.29 -28.48
N GLU A 650 4.32 7.53 -29.20
CA GLU A 650 3.75 6.60 -30.19
C GLU A 650 4.27 6.92 -31.62
N GLN A 651 4.75 8.15 -31.87
CA GLN A 651 5.41 8.61 -33.10
C GLN A 651 6.86 8.11 -33.17
N GLU A 652 7.64 8.20 -32.06
CA GLU A 652 9.05 7.77 -32.01
C GLU A 652 9.22 6.26 -32.17
N ILE A 653 8.25 5.44 -31.71
CA ILE A 653 8.25 3.98 -31.96
C ILE A 653 8.21 3.68 -33.47
N ALA A 654 7.71 4.61 -34.26
CA ALA A 654 7.55 4.44 -35.68
C ALA A 654 8.50 5.32 -36.51
N ASP A 655 9.38 6.09 -35.86
CA ASP A 655 10.45 6.88 -36.51
C ASP A 655 11.84 6.26 -36.23
N GLU A 656 12.01 5.43 -35.20
CA GLU A 656 13.19 4.54 -35.02
C GLU A 656 13.10 3.23 -35.86
N GLU A 657 11.99 2.95 -36.55
CA GLU A 657 11.86 1.78 -37.46
C GLU A 657 12.43 2.03 -38.88
N ASP A 658 12.93 3.24 -39.18
CA ASP A 658 13.54 3.63 -40.46
C ASP A 658 15.05 4.01 -40.36
N GLN A 659 15.77 3.57 -39.31
CA GLN A 659 17.24 3.60 -39.26
C GLN A 659 17.88 2.29 -38.78
#